data_AF-A0A3B9M9W8-F1
#
_entry.id   AF-A0A3B9M9W8-F1
#
_cell.length_a   1.000
_cell.length_b   1.000
_cell.length_c   1.000
_cell.angle_alpha   90.00
_cell.angle_beta   90.00
_cell.angle_gamma   90.00
#
_symmetry.space_group_name_H-M   'P 1'
#
loop_
_entity.id
_entity.type
_entity.pdbx_description
1 polymer ?
#
loop_
_entity_poly.entity_id
_entity_poly.type
_entity_poly.pdbx_seq_one_letter_code
_entity_poly.pdbx_strand_id
1 'polypeptide(L)'
;MPAGCRRVSFATLALMAAALVSLAASTAQAAANPVSIAVKVGYSGFVKAGQWMPVAIDVTNKGQDVDGTLEVSTTALANGPPIGPAIYMTHVSLASGATKHLKTYVIEDQAPSPVSVRLVQNGQVVATGGSVGGSATTTLIGVLSDQPTALDTFAAVHPASISASVVHLSLEDLGDSALLLRAFDLLAIDDFATDSLTAAQRGAITDYVQNGGMLVLGTGASWRKTLAGVSSTLMPMTIDATATLNSVAALGQLSGVEVASGALNTGATAWLSEGGRPLLAERFVGGGMVTLATFDWNQEPVAGWSGANVLLRQILVRTLFSSASAQTSALSGAFGGSGSSISMRSTALSQVLGNLPGLDLPSLLLIGLLVIAYVLLVGPVNYLTLRALHRRALAWVTLPLIAILASVGAFGAGLFTKGQSVQTNQVSIIHLEAGWDRAYAESYTGVLAPTRGDYQVNVAGARPWVGPISSFSNGYGPSTAVIRVNADNNSILMPGMTAFVLRGFATEGVVDAPQLVATAKLVNGKLTGTIQNNSNLRFTDLVVLAGDGYQVISGLAPGAGATFSVTPKPSNPYAGPPAYMTIYGNYFNGPPPSQTTDADRQNLEKSSILSLVAGGGFNGISSTISPMVVAWTQQPYEQITVEGAHPRSTAESAVVIPLAIGAIGAGLLPAGLVVSRFTDIDGTTQNGPPGAVFMQSGTATYDFTPQLVPGTHLTGATLDSTSQSPKGGGFPGQSLSAEAWDWSQSVWVPVAYTPLGTTTLPAGAVNPSSGEVRVRIKVNGQALLGAISLTGTVQ
;
A
#
# COMPACT_ATOMS: atom_id res chain seq x y z
N MET A 1 53.30 26.08 80.99
CA MET A 1 53.84 25.26 79.88
C MET A 1 54.06 23.84 80.37
N PRO A 2 53.81 22.76 79.59
CA PRO A 2 52.61 22.36 78.83
C PRO A 2 51.82 21.26 79.60
N ALA A 3 50.50 21.04 79.50
CA ALA A 3 49.61 20.71 78.37
C ALA A 3 49.87 19.32 77.75
N GLY A 4 49.01 18.33 78.04
CA GLY A 4 49.04 17.03 77.37
C GLY A 4 48.00 16.00 77.83
N CYS A 5 47.06 15.70 76.94
CA CYS A 5 46.28 14.45 76.85
C CYS A 5 45.21 14.13 77.92
N ARG A 6 43.94 14.44 77.60
CA ARG A 6 42.78 13.51 77.72
C ARG A 6 41.45 14.20 77.39
N ARG A 7 41.22 14.60 76.12
CA ARG A 7 39.86 14.88 75.60
C ARG A 7 39.79 14.68 74.09
N VAL A 8 40.03 13.46 73.61
CA VAL A 8 39.69 13.05 72.23
C VAL A 8 39.05 11.68 72.31
N SER A 9 37.73 11.60 72.51
CA SER A 9 36.99 10.34 72.35
C SER A 9 35.50 10.50 72.08
N PHE A 10 34.88 11.68 72.27
CA PHE A 10 33.45 11.86 71.95
C PHE A 10 33.16 12.59 70.64
N ALA A 11 34.02 13.54 70.22
CA ALA A 11 33.82 14.25 68.95
C ALA A 11 34.13 13.40 67.72
N THR A 12 35.13 12.51 67.78
CA THR A 12 35.51 11.61 66.69
C THR A 12 34.54 10.46 66.49
N LEU A 13 33.92 9.94 67.56
CA LEU A 13 32.85 8.93 67.45
C LEU A 13 31.55 9.52 66.88
N ALA A 14 31.22 10.77 67.25
CA ALA A 14 30.04 11.46 66.72
C ALA A 14 30.19 11.82 65.24
N LEU A 15 31.39 12.22 64.79
CA LEU A 15 31.67 12.46 63.37
C LEU A 15 31.75 11.17 62.54
N MET A 16 32.23 10.05 63.09
CA MET A 16 32.17 8.75 62.41
C MET A 16 30.74 8.20 62.33
N ALA A 17 29.91 8.38 63.35
CA ALA A 17 28.49 8.00 63.31
C ALA A 17 27.68 8.86 62.32
N ALA A 18 27.95 10.17 62.25
CA ALA A 18 27.33 11.04 61.25
C ALA A 18 27.79 10.72 59.82
N ALA A 19 29.07 10.37 59.63
CA ALA A 19 29.61 9.94 58.33
C ALA A 19 29.03 8.58 57.88
N LEU A 20 28.81 7.64 58.80
CA LEU A 20 28.19 6.33 58.51
C LEU A 20 26.68 6.45 58.23
N VAL A 21 25.97 7.40 58.83
CA VAL A 21 24.56 7.69 58.49
C VAL A 21 24.45 8.38 57.12
N SER A 22 25.43 9.20 56.71
CA SER A 22 25.47 9.75 55.35
C SER A 22 25.92 8.76 54.27
N LEU A 23 26.70 7.72 54.61
CA LEU A 23 27.04 6.62 53.70
C LEU A 23 25.96 5.52 53.64
N ALA A 24 25.10 5.40 54.65
CA ALA A 24 23.93 4.52 54.61
C ALA A 24 22.72 5.14 53.88
N ALA A 25 22.72 6.46 53.65
CA ALA A 25 21.69 7.16 52.87
C ALA A 25 21.96 7.16 51.34
N SER A 26 23.05 6.53 50.89
CA SER A 26 23.45 6.48 49.48
C SER A 26 23.39 5.09 48.85
N THR A 27 22.77 4.10 49.51
CA THR A 27 22.06 3.07 48.76
C THR A 27 20.82 3.73 48.18
N ALA A 28 21.01 4.44 47.06
CA ALA A 28 19.92 4.74 46.16
C ALA A 28 19.18 3.43 45.94
N GLN A 29 18.00 3.31 46.56
CA GLN A 29 16.99 2.38 46.13
C GLN A 29 16.85 2.72 44.64
N ALA A 30 17.33 1.83 43.77
CA ALA A 30 16.82 1.78 42.42
C ALA A 30 15.34 1.51 42.63
N ALA A 31 14.54 2.58 42.70
CA ALA A 31 13.11 2.48 42.80
C ALA A 31 12.72 1.68 41.57
N ALA A 32 12.36 0.41 41.77
CA ALA A 32 11.78 -0.38 40.71
C ALA A 32 10.63 0.46 40.18
N ASN A 33 10.71 0.86 38.90
CA ASN A 33 9.66 1.67 38.29
C ASN A 33 8.32 0.99 38.63
N PRO A 34 7.40 1.67 39.33
CA PRO A 34 6.20 1.04 39.85
C PRO A 34 5.34 0.48 38.71
N VAL A 35 5.49 1.02 37.50
CA VAL A 35 4.87 0.50 36.29
C VAL A 35 5.94 -0.12 35.39
N SER A 36 5.70 -1.36 34.95
CA SER A 36 6.52 -2.07 33.97
C SER A 36 5.74 -2.27 32.68
N ILE A 37 6.39 -2.03 31.53
CA ILE A 37 5.81 -2.17 30.20
C ILE A 37 6.63 -3.22 29.43
N ALA A 38 6.00 -4.32 29.02
CA ALA A 38 6.57 -5.29 28.09
C ALA A 38 5.95 -5.09 26.70
N VAL A 39 6.78 -5.17 25.67
CA VAL A 39 6.40 -4.88 24.28
C VAL A 39 6.81 -6.05 23.39
N LYS A 40 5.90 -6.52 22.54
CA LYS A 40 6.16 -7.46 21.46
C LYS A 40 5.67 -6.83 20.16
N VAL A 41 6.49 -6.89 19.11
CA VAL A 41 6.20 -6.26 17.82
C VAL A 41 6.15 -7.33 16.74
N GLY A 42 5.17 -7.22 15.86
CA GLY A 42 5.00 -8.09 14.70
C GLY A 42 4.27 -9.40 14.99
N TYR A 43 4.01 -10.15 13.93
CA TYR A 43 3.38 -11.48 14.02
C TYR A 43 4.46 -12.49 14.36
N SER A 44 4.37 -13.11 15.54
CA SER A 44 5.41 -14.01 16.07
C SER A 44 6.83 -13.42 16.04
N GLY A 45 6.94 -12.09 16.19
CA GLY A 45 8.21 -11.36 16.15
C GLY A 45 8.66 -10.90 14.76
N PHE A 46 7.94 -11.23 13.68
CA PHE A 46 8.27 -10.78 12.32
C PHE A 46 7.57 -9.47 11.95
N VAL A 47 8.32 -8.56 11.33
CA VAL A 47 7.83 -7.26 10.85
C VAL A 47 8.10 -7.08 9.36
N LYS A 48 7.13 -6.50 8.65
CA LYS A 48 7.23 -6.22 7.22
C LYS A 48 7.14 -4.72 6.98
N ALA A 49 8.14 -4.17 6.28
CA ALA A 49 8.16 -2.75 5.94
C ALA A 49 6.95 -2.39 5.07
N GLY A 50 6.40 -1.20 5.29
CA GLY A 50 5.26 -0.68 4.54
C GLY A 50 3.89 -1.18 5.00
N GLN A 51 3.84 -2.08 6.00
CA GLN A 51 2.60 -2.72 6.44
C GLN A 51 2.25 -2.36 7.89
N TRP A 52 0.96 -2.44 8.23
CA TRP A 52 0.50 -2.29 9.61
C TRP A 52 0.89 -3.53 10.42
N MET A 53 1.80 -3.35 11.37
CA MET A 53 2.30 -4.42 12.22
C MET A 53 1.74 -4.28 13.64
N PRO A 54 1.30 -5.38 14.27
CA PRO A 54 0.77 -5.34 15.62
C PRO A 54 1.88 -5.04 16.63
N VAL A 55 1.50 -4.32 17.68
CA VAL A 55 2.30 -4.09 18.89
C VAL A 55 1.46 -4.55 20.07
N ALA A 56 1.83 -5.68 20.64
CA ALA A 56 1.23 -6.21 21.86
C ALA A 56 1.98 -5.63 23.07
N ILE A 57 1.24 -5.05 24.00
CA ILE A 57 1.77 -4.27 25.12
C ILE A 57 1.14 -4.77 26.42
N ASP A 58 1.97 -5.28 27.32
CA ASP A 58 1.56 -5.66 28.65
C ASP A 58 2.02 -4.58 29.63
N VAL A 59 1.07 -3.87 30.22
CA VAL A 59 1.35 -2.83 31.22
C VAL A 59 0.94 -3.34 32.58
N THR A 60 1.91 -3.48 33.49
CA THR A 60 1.68 -3.94 34.87
C THR A 60 1.99 -2.82 35.85
N ASN A 61 1.03 -2.51 36.72
CA ASN A 61 1.17 -1.50 37.76
C ASN A 61 1.36 -2.17 39.13
N LYS A 62 2.48 -1.90 39.80
CA LYS A 62 2.80 -2.31 41.18
C LYS A 62 2.82 -1.13 42.15
N GLY A 63 2.52 0.08 41.69
CA GLY A 63 2.43 1.30 42.48
C GLY A 63 1.00 1.74 42.75
N GLN A 64 0.80 3.04 42.92
CA GLN A 64 -0.54 3.65 43.02
C GLN A 64 -1.27 3.60 41.68
N ASP A 65 -2.59 3.82 41.71
CA ASP A 65 -3.43 3.87 40.52
C ASP A 65 -2.88 4.87 39.50
N VAL A 66 -2.82 4.45 38.23
CA VAL A 66 -2.36 5.26 37.11
C VAL A 66 -3.49 5.43 36.12
N ASP A 67 -3.81 6.68 35.82
CA ASP A 67 -4.75 7.05 34.77
C ASP A 67 -4.03 7.98 33.80
N GLY A 68 -3.80 7.50 32.58
CA GLY A 68 -2.86 8.15 31.66
C GLY A 68 -3.07 7.75 30.21
N THR A 69 -2.10 8.12 29.39
CA THR A 69 -2.07 7.87 27.95
C THR A 69 -0.83 7.06 27.61
N LEU A 70 -1.03 5.92 26.96
CA LEU A 70 0.04 5.14 26.37
C LEU A 70 0.39 5.73 25.01
N GLU A 71 1.65 6.09 24.81
CA GLU A 71 2.19 6.62 23.55
C GLU A 71 3.10 5.58 22.90
N VAL A 72 2.86 5.27 21.62
CA VAL A 72 3.61 4.28 20.83
C VAL A 72 4.17 4.95 19.56
N SER A 73 5.45 4.76 19.28
CA SER A 73 6.10 5.32 18.09
C SER A 73 7.19 4.39 17.55
N THR A 74 7.40 4.41 16.24
CA THR A 74 8.47 3.68 15.53
C THR A 74 9.82 4.41 15.56
N THR A 75 9.92 5.45 16.39
CA THR A 75 11.15 6.20 16.64
C THR A 75 11.39 6.28 18.14
N ALA A 76 12.66 6.50 18.52
CA ALA A 76 13.03 6.60 19.93
C ALA A 76 12.27 7.74 20.64
N LEU A 77 11.48 7.38 21.65
CA LEU A 77 10.84 8.33 22.55
C LEU A 77 11.79 8.64 23.70
N ALA A 78 12.64 9.66 23.53
CA ALA A 78 13.48 10.16 24.61
C ALA A 78 12.66 10.93 25.68
N ASN A 79 13.29 11.32 26.80
CA ASN A 79 12.69 12.19 27.84
C ASN A 79 12.35 13.62 27.34
N GLY A 80 12.54 13.90 26.04
CA GLY A 80 12.21 15.17 25.39
C GLY A 80 10.96 15.08 24.49
N PRO A 81 10.66 16.16 23.76
CA PRO A 81 9.58 16.17 22.77
C PRO A 81 9.82 15.05 21.75
N PRO A 82 8.80 14.23 21.47
CA PRO A 82 8.93 13.15 20.50
C PRO A 82 9.21 13.72 19.10
N ILE A 83 10.10 13.07 18.36
CA ILE A 83 10.56 13.47 17.01
C ILE A 83 10.05 12.54 15.90
N GLY A 84 9.22 11.55 16.26
CA GLY A 84 8.65 10.59 15.32
C GLY A 84 7.57 11.20 14.45
N PRO A 85 7.42 10.74 13.18
CA PRO A 85 6.43 11.29 12.27
C PRO A 85 4.99 11.06 12.77
N ALA A 86 4.75 9.96 13.51
CA ALA A 86 3.49 9.70 14.19
C ALA A 86 3.70 9.11 15.60
N ILE A 87 2.76 9.43 16.50
CA ILE A 87 2.61 8.82 17.83
C ILE A 87 1.18 8.32 17.97
N TYR A 88 1.03 7.03 18.22
CA TYR A 88 -0.27 6.42 18.46
C TYR A 88 -0.57 6.44 19.96
N MET A 89 -1.74 6.94 20.32
CA MET A 89 -2.16 7.20 21.69
C MET A 89 -3.36 6.32 22.04
N THR A 90 -3.31 5.68 23.20
CA THR A 90 -4.43 4.90 23.76
C THR A 90 -4.62 5.29 25.22
N HIS A 91 -5.87 5.50 25.64
CA HIS A 91 -6.15 5.79 27.03
C HIS A 91 -6.03 4.53 27.92
N VAL A 92 -5.34 4.68 29.05
CA VAL A 92 -5.04 3.57 29.96
C VAL A 92 -5.28 3.98 31.40
N SER A 93 -6.27 3.34 32.02
CA SER A 93 -6.51 3.35 33.46
C SER A 93 -6.10 2.00 34.06
N LEU A 94 -5.28 2.03 35.11
CA LEU A 94 -4.61 0.88 35.75
C LEU A 94 -4.64 1.03 37.28
N ALA A 95 -5.44 0.20 37.94
CA ALA A 95 -5.41 0.09 39.40
C ALA A 95 -4.08 -0.50 39.91
N SER A 96 -3.77 -0.25 41.18
CA SER A 96 -2.66 -0.90 41.87
C SER A 96 -2.74 -2.43 41.79
N GLY A 97 -1.65 -3.07 41.37
CA GLY A 97 -1.55 -4.53 41.21
C GLY A 97 -2.11 -5.06 39.88
N ALA A 98 -2.74 -4.24 39.05
CA ALA A 98 -3.37 -4.69 37.80
C ALA A 98 -2.37 -4.81 36.64
N THR A 99 -2.63 -5.76 35.75
CA THR A 99 -1.99 -5.89 34.43
C THR A 99 -3.05 -5.69 33.36
N LYS A 100 -2.75 -4.88 32.34
CA LYS A 100 -3.61 -4.69 31.17
C LYS A 100 -2.85 -5.12 29.91
N HIS A 101 -3.51 -5.93 29.10
CA HIS A 101 -3.06 -6.36 27.78
C HIS A 101 -3.66 -5.43 26.73
N LEU A 102 -2.82 -4.81 25.92
CA LEU A 102 -3.21 -3.84 24.91
C LEU A 102 -2.63 -4.26 23.57
N LYS A 103 -3.37 -4.01 22.49
CA LYS A 103 -2.91 -4.21 21.12
C LYS A 103 -3.12 -2.91 20.35
N THR A 104 -2.07 -2.42 19.73
CA THR A 104 -2.13 -1.32 18.76
C THR A 104 -1.38 -1.74 17.50
N TYR A 105 -1.39 -0.90 16.47
CA TYR A 105 -0.66 -1.16 15.23
C TYR A 105 0.14 0.06 14.83
N VAL A 106 1.30 -0.19 14.23
CA VAL A 106 2.19 0.84 13.70
C VAL A 106 2.60 0.48 12.29
N ILE A 107 2.94 1.49 11.51
CA ILE A 107 3.50 1.32 10.16
C ILE A 107 4.95 1.80 10.16
N GLU A 108 5.85 0.95 9.66
CA GLU A 108 7.28 1.22 9.53
C GLU A 108 7.65 1.33 8.05
N ASP A 109 8.12 2.50 7.61
CA ASP A 109 8.59 2.69 6.23
C ASP A 109 9.89 1.91 5.97
N GLN A 110 10.69 1.68 7.02
CA GLN A 110 11.91 0.88 7.00
C GLN A 110 11.86 -0.08 8.18
N ALA A 111 11.97 -1.38 7.90
CA ALA A 111 11.99 -2.42 8.91
C ALA A 111 13.37 -3.11 8.95
N PRO A 112 13.88 -3.48 10.14
CA PRO A 112 13.24 -3.30 11.44
C PRO A 112 13.52 -1.91 12.02
N SER A 113 12.49 -1.24 12.54
CA SER A 113 12.64 -0.04 13.37
C SER A 113 12.32 -0.34 14.84
N PRO A 114 12.98 0.36 15.80
CA PRO A 114 12.62 0.22 17.20
C PRO A 114 11.23 0.81 17.48
N VAL A 115 10.33 0.00 18.04
CA VAL A 115 9.07 0.51 18.60
C VAL A 115 9.31 0.91 20.04
N SER A 116 9.12 2.19 20.34
CA SER A 116 9.19 2.75 21.68
C SER A 116 7.79 2.96 22.24
N VAL A 117 7.59 2.58 23.50
CA VAL A 117 6.32 2.77 24.22
C VAL A 117 6.60 3.56 25.49
N ARG A 118 5.75 4.54 25.81
CA ARG A 118 5.79 5.21 27.12
C ARG A 118 4.39 5.47 27.65
N LEU A 119 4.27 5.50 28.96
CA LEU A 119 3.05 5.88 29.67
C LEU A 119 3.21 7.30 30.21
N VAL A 120 2.31 8.19 29.81
CA VAL A 120 2.28 9.60 30.20
C VAL A 120 1.07 9.87 31.08
N GLN A 121 1.29 10.48 32.25
CA GLN A 121 0.24 10.95 33.16
C GLN A 121 0.48 12.43 33.46
N ASN A 122 -0.53 13.27 33.29
CA ASN A 122 -0.43 14.72 33.54
C ASN A 122 0.76 15.39 32.82
N GLY A 123 1.10 14.92 31.61
CA GLY A 123 2.23 15.42 30.82
C GLY A 123 3.61 14.93 31.27
N GLN A 124 3.70 14.09 32.31
CA GLN A 124 4.95 13.49 32.79
C GLN A 124 5.04 12.03 32.39
N VAL A 125 6.23 11.57 32.00
CA VAL A 125 6.48 10.16 31.68
C VAL A 125 6.59 9.38 32.98
N VAL A 126 5.67 8.43 33.19
CA VAL A 126 5.59 7.58 34.39
C VAL A 126 6.35 6.27 34.19
N ALA A 127 6.36 5.75 32.96
CA ALA A 127 7.13 4.57 32.59
C ALA A 127 7.46 4.56 31.11
N THR A 128 8.54 3.88 30.76
CA THR A 128 8.95 3.62 29.37
C THR A 128 9.12 2.12 29.20
N GLY A 129 8.50 1.58 28.15
CA GLY A 129 8.68 0.21 27.67
C GLY A 129 9.79 0.13 26.63
N GLY A 130 10.46 -1.01 26.57
CA GLY A 130 11.65 -1.22 25.75
C GLY A 130 11.47 -0.81 24.29
N SER A 131 12.55 -0.28 23.71
CA SER A 131 12.73 -0.02 22.29
C SER A 131 13.01 -1.33 21.56
N VAL A 132 11.96 -2.11 21.28
CA VAL A 132 12.06 -3.44 20.67
C VAL A 132 11.70 -3.35 19.19
N GLY A 133 12.54 -3.89 18.33
CA GLY A 133 12.20 -4.12 16.92
C GLY A 133 11.87 -5.59 16.70
N GLY A 134 11.04 -5.88 15.70
CA GLY A 134 10.87 -7.24 15.21
C GLY A 134 12.05 -7.69 14.33
N SER A 135 11.98 -8.92 13.84
CA SER A 135 12.84 -9.41 12.77
C SER A 135 12.23 -9.04 11.42
N ALA A 136 12.96 -8.31 10.59
CA ALA A 136 12.48 -7.95 9.27
C ALA A 136 12.27 -9.18 8.39
N THR A 137 11.15 -9.20 7.68
CA THR A 137 10.84 -10.18 6.65
C THR A 137 10.31 -9.49 5.40
N THR A 138 10.65 -10.05 4.24
CA THR A 138 10.12 -9.59 2.95
C THR A 138 8.89 -10.38 2.53
N THR A 139 8.76 -11.62 3.00
CA THR A 139 7.67 -12.54 2.65
C THR A 139 7.13 -13.20 3.91
N LEU A 140 5.87 -12.92 4.23
CA LEU A 140 5.20 -13.42 5.42
C LEU A 140 3.97 -14.25 5.02
N ILE A 141 3.88 -15.47 5.56
CA ILE A 141 2.79 -16.40 5.30
C ILE A 141 2.05 -16.65 6.61
N GLY A 142 0.76 -16.31 6.65
CA GLY A 142 -0.12 -16.59 7.78
C GLY A 142 -0.78 -17.95 7.60
N VAL A 143 -0.78 -18.80 8.63
CA VAL A 143 -1.41 -20.12 8.61
C VAL A 143 -2.50 -20.18 9.67
N LEU A 144 -3.73 -20.48 9.26
CA LEU A 144 -4.84 -20.86 10.13
C LEU A 144 -5.07 -22.35 9.97
N SER A 145 -4.61 -23.14 10.95
CA SER A 145 -4.80 -24.59 10.96
C SER A 145 -4.78 -25.13 12.39
N ASP A 146 -5.60 -26.14 12.65
CA ASP A 146 -5.54 -26.91 13.90
C ASP A 146 -4.30 -27.86 13.93
N GLN A 147 -3.75 -28.17 12.75
CA GLN A 147 -2.54 -28.97 12.53
C GLN A 147 -1.68 -28.31 11.45
N PRO A 148 -0.76 -27.39 11.77
CA PRO A 148 -0.11 -26.54 10.75
C PRO A 148 1.17 -27.12 10.13
N THR A 149 1.63 -28.29 10.58
CA THR A 149 3.01 -28.77 10.36
C THR A 149 3.41 -28.94 8.90
N ALA A 150 2.51 -29.38 8.02
CA ALA A 150 2.83 -29.55 6.60
C ALA A 150 3.03 -28.20 5.88
N LEU A 151 2.38 -27.14 6.37
CA LEU A 151 2.49 -25.79 5.79
C LEU A 151 3.76 -25.05 6.24
N ASP A 152 4.45 -25.52 7.28
CA ASP A 152 5.78 -25.02 7.66
C ASP A 152 6.82 -25.25 6.55
N THR A 153 6.59 -26.22 5.66
CA THR A 153 7.41 -26.45 4.47
C THR A 153 7.50 -25.21 3.56
N PHE A 154 6.55 -24.27 3.62
CA PHE A 154 6.71 -22.99 2.93
C PHE A 154 7.99 -22.24 3.35
N ALA A 155 8.42 -22.37 4.60
CA ALA A 155 9.68 -21.77 5.09
C ALA A 155 10.93 -22.51 4.58
N ALA A 156 10.79 -23.76 4.13
CA ALA A 156 11.89 -24.59 3.63
C ALA A 156 12.08 -24.47 2.11
N VAL A 157 11.09 -23.94 1.39
CA VAL A 157 11.18 -23.71 -0.06
C VAL A 157 11.61 -22.27 -0.32
N HIS A 158 12.66 -22.11 -1.13
CA HIS A 158 13.27 -20.80 -1.40
C HIS A 158 13.27 -20.45 -2.90
N PRO A 159 12.10 -20.35 -3.54
CA PRO A 159 12.05 -19.94 -4.94
C PRO A 159 12.65 -18.54 -5.08
N ALA A 160 13.48 -18.33 -6.10
CA ALA A 160 14.13 -17.04 -6.35
C ALA A 160 14.97 -16.49 -5.18
N SER A 161 15.46 -17.36 -4.28
CA SER A 161 16.14 -16.98 -3.03
C SER A 161 15.28 -16.12 -2.11
N ILE A 162 13.95 -16.24 -2.23
CA ILE A 162 12.99 -15.64 -1.32
C ILE A 162 12.75 -16.63 -0.18
N SER A 163 13.10 -16.24 1.04
CA SER A 163 12.80 -17.00 2.25
C SER A 163 11.51 -16.48 2.87
N ALA A 164 10.47 -17.30 2.86
CA ALA A 164 9.23 -16.97 3.54
C ALA A 164 9.34 -17.22 5.05
N SER A 165 8.80 -16.29 5.84
CA SER A 165 8.53 -16.49 7.25
C SER A 165 7.10 -17.03 7.40
N VAL A 166 6.95 -18.20 8.03
CA VAL A 166 5.63 -18.79 8.31
C VAL A 166 5.24 -18.46 9.75
N VAL A 167 4.01 -17.97 9.95
CA VAL A 167 3.45 -17.68 11.26
C VAL A 167 2.09 -18.34 11.42
N HIS A 168 1.90 -19.06 12.52
CA HIS A 168 0.61 -19.66 12.85
C HIS A 168 -0.23 -18.62 13.58
N LEU A 169 -1.40 -18.33 13.03
CA LEU A 169 -2.28 -17.30 13.51
C LEU A 169 -3.30 -17.89 14.47
N SER A 170 -3.46 -17.25 15.62
CA SER A 170 -4.63 -17.48 16.47
C SER A 170 -5.82 -16.64 15.99
N LEU A 171 -7.01 -16.88 16.56
CA LEU A 171 -8.20 -16.07 16.32
C LEU A 171 -7.98 -14.58 16.62
N GLU A 172 -7.15 -14.24 17.61
CA GLU A 172 -6.85 -12.87 17.99
C GLU A 172 -5.79 -12.20 17.09
N ASP A 173 -4.99 -12.99 16.36
CA ASP A 173 -3.95 -12.48 15.48
C ASP A 173 -4.51 -11.99 14.14
N LEU A 174 -5.50 -12.66 13.58
CA LEU A 174 -6.01 -12.41 12.23
C LEU A 174 -6.45 -10.94 11.99
N GLY A 175 -6.98 -10.27 13.01
CA GLY A 175 -7.55 -8.94 12.87
C GLY A 175 -8.86 -8.94 12.06
N ASP A 176 -9.57 -7.82 12.06
CA ASP A 176 -10.90 -7.66 11.47
C ASP A 176 -10.91 -6.69 10.27
N SER A 177 -9.73 -6.41 9.71
CA SER A 177 -9.53 -5.52 8.58
C SER A 177 -8.58 -6.13 7.56
N ALA A 178 -8.94 -6.04 6.27
CA ALA A 178 -8.07 -6.46 5.18
C ALA A 178 -6.70 -5.75 5.19
N LEU A 179 -6.63 -4.52 5.72
CA LEU A 179 -5.37 -3.77 5.81
C LEU A 179 -4.37 -4.38 6.79
N LEU A 180 -4.85 -5.11 7.80
CA LEU A 180 -4.00 -5.87 8.72
C LEU A 180 -3.54 -7.18 8.06
N LEU A 181 -4.42 -7.80 7.27
CA LEU A 181 -4.11 -9.01 6.51
C LEU A 181 -3.14 -8.75 5.36
N ARG A 182 -3.04 -7.50 4.86
CA ARG A 182 -2.07 -7.08 3.84
C ARG A 182 -0.61 -7.35 4.23
N ALA A 183 -0.32 -7.52 5.52
CA ALA A 183 1.00 -7.95 5.98
C ALA A 183 1.41 -9.33 5.43
N PHE A 184 0.45 -10.21 5.16
CA PHE A 184 0.67 -11.56 4.65
C PHE A 184 0.66 -11.56 3.11
N ASP A 185 1.74 -12.08 2.51
CA ASP A 185 1.81 -12.35 1.07
C ASP A 185 0.96 -13.55 0.67
N LEU A 186 0.69 -14.43 1.63
CA LEU A 186 -0.19 -15.58 1.49
C LEU A 186 -0.87 -15.87 2.83
N LEU A 187 -2.19 -16.04 2.81
CA LEU A 187 -2.95 -16.65 3.90
C LEU A 187 -3.26 -18.09 3.50
N ALA A 188 -2.87 -19.07 4.33
CA ALA A 188 -3.19 -20.47 4.15
C ALA A 188 -4.17 -20.91 5.23
N ILE A 189 -5.27 -21.54 4.83
CA ILE A 189 -6.28 -22.11 5.73
C ILE A 189 -6.42 -23.59 5.40
N ASP A 190 -6.15 -24.44 6.38
CA ASP A 190 -6.27 -25.89 6.24
C ASP A 190 -6.75 -26.48 7.56
N ASP A 191 -7.57 -27.53 7.52
CA ASP A 191 -8.20 -28.17 8.69
C ASP A 191 -8.61 -27.22 9.84
N PHE A 192 -9.22 -26.07 9.51
CA PHE A 192 -9.60 -25.04 10.49
C PHE A 192 -11.10 -24.72 10.41
N ALA A 193 -11.78 -24.62 11.55
CA ALA A 193 -13.21 -24.30 11.59
C ALA A 193 -13.46 -22.81 11.28
N THR A 194 -13.58 -22.44 10.00
CA THR A 194 -13.70 -21.03 9.58
C THR A 194 -15.02 -20.38 9.99
N ASP A 195 -16.02 -21.16 10.38
CA ASP A 195 -17.27 -20.67 11.00
C ASP A 195 -17.08 -20.16 12.43
N SER A 196 -15.97 -20.51 13.09
CA SER A 196 -15.57 -19.91 14.38
C SER A 196 -15.12 -18.46 14.26
N LEU A 197 -14.79 -17.99 13.04
CA LEU A 197 -14.41 -16.61 12.77
C LEU A 197 -15.62 -15.67 12.87
N THR A 198 -15.39 -14.49 13.45
CA THR A 198 -16.40 -13.44 13.48
C THR A 198 -16.79 -13.00 12.06
N ALA A 199 -17.97 -12.40 11.90
CA ALA A 199 -18.40 -11.88 10.60
C ALA A 199 -17.43 -10.83 10.04
N ALA A 200 -16.83 -10.01 10.92
CA ALA A 200 -15.84 -8.99 10.53
C ALA A 200 -14.54 -9.64 10.02
N GLN A 201 -14.05 -10.69 10.69
CA GLN A 201 -12.87 -11.46 10.23
C GLN A 201 -13.11 -12.16 8.89
N ARG A 202 -14.28 -12.78 8.69
CA ARG A 202 -14.65 -13.39 7.41
C ARG A 202 -14.77 -12.35 6.28
N GLY A 203 -15.33 -11.19 6.61
CA GLY A 203 -15.35 -10.02 5.73
C GLY A 203 -13.94 -9.54 5.38
N ALA A 204 -13.05 -9.44 6.35
CA ALA A 204 -11.67 -9.04 6.16
C ALA A 204 -10.89 -9.99 5.22
N ILE A 205 -11.08 -11.31 5.35
CA ILE A 205 -10.48 -12.28 4.41
C ILE A 205 -11.02 -12.07 2.99
N THR A 206 -12.32 -11.83 2.86
CA THR A 206 -12.95 -11.58 1.54
C THR A 206 -12.42 -10.29 0.92
N ASP A 207 -12.40 -9.21 1.68
CA ASP A 207 -11.83 -7.93 1.25
C ASP A 207 -10.33 -8.06 0.94
N TYR A 208 -9.57 -8.82 1.73
CA TYR A 208 -8.14 -9.07 1.50
C TYR A 208 -7.93 -9.72 0.14
N VAL A 209 -8.65 -10.80 -0.19
CA VAL A 209 -8.54 -11.45 -1.50
C VAL A 209 -8.99 -10.53 -2.61
N GLN A 210 -10.17 -9.89 -2.48
CA GLN A 210 -10.70 -9.00 -3.52
C GLN A 210 -9.72 -7.88 -3.84
N ASN A 211 -9.05 -7.30 -2.84
CA ASN A 211 -8.10 -6.21 -3.04
C ASN A 211 -6.68 -6.66 -3.48
N GLY A 212 -6.41 -7.96 -3.70
CA GLY A 212 -5.08 -8.40 -4.17
C GLY A 212 -4.41 -9.50 -3.34
N GLY A 213 -5.01 -9.88 -2.21
CA GLY A 213 -4.51 -10.91 -1.32
C GLY A 213 -4.56 -12.31 -1.93
N MET A 214 -3.67 -13.17 -1.44
CA MET A 214 -3.52 -14.54 -1.95
C MET A 214 -3.97 -15.52 -0.88
N LEU A 215 -4.84 -16.45 -1.25
CA LEU A 215 -5.45 -17.41 -0.33
C LEU A 215 -5.18 -18.84 -0.81
N VAL A 216 -4.68 -19.69 0.08
CA VAL A 216 -4.59 -21.14 -0.12
C VAL A 216 -5.58 -21.82 0.82
N LEU A 217 -6.40 -22.70 0.27
CA LEU A 217 -7.38 -23.51 0.99
C LEU A 217 -7.01 -24.98 0.84
N GLY A 218 -6.73 -25.66 1.96
CA GLY A 218 -6.70 -27.11 2.03
C GLY A 218 -8.06 -27.64 2.45
N THR A 219 -8.46 -28.80 1.91
CA THR A 219 -9.82 -29.31 2.12
C THR A 219 -9.84 -30.77 2.53
N GLY A 220 -9.63 -31.71 1.61
CA GLY A 220 -9.68 -33.14 1.87
C GLY A 220 -11.05 -33.59 2.42
N ALA A 221 -11.04 -34.52 3.37
CA ALA A 221 -12.26 -34.95 4.06
C ALA A 221 -12.86 -33.85 4.96
N SER A 222 -12.03 -32.93 5.45
CA SER A 222 -12.40 -31.82 6.34
C SER A 222 -13.01 -30.61 5.62
N TRP A 223 -13.28 -30.68 4.31
CA TRP A 223 -13.75 -29.52 3.52
C TRP A 223 -14.96 -28.80 4.11
N ARG A 224 -15.91 -29.52 4.75
CA ARG A 224 -17.08 -28.91 5.37
C ARG A 224 -16.72 -28.01 6.54
N LYS A 225 -15.72 -28.40 7.33
CA LYS A 225 -15.16 -27.63 8.44
C LYS A 225 -14.39 -26.42 7.90
N THR A 226 -13.48 -26.66 6.96
CA THR A 226 -12.59 -25.60 6.42
C THR A 226 -13.35 -24.54 5.64
N LEU A 227 -14.39 -24.90 4.89
CA LEU A 227 -15.11 -23.96 4.03
C LEU A 227 -16.38 -23.37 4.66
N ALA A 228 -16.77 -23.78 5.87
CA ALA A 228 -18.04 -23.36 6.50
C ALA A 228 -18.20 -21.83 6.60
N GLY A 229 -17.11 -21.11 6.89
CA GLY A 229 -17.07 -19.66 7.00
C GLY A 229 -16.49 -18.93 5.79
N VAL A 230 -16.03 -19.64 4.74
CA VAL A 230 -15.42 -18.98 3.58
C VAL A 230 -16.50 -18.53 2.61
N SER A 231 -16.39 -17.29 2.11
CA SER A 231 -17.37 -16.75 1.15
C SER A 231 -17.39 -17.57 -0.14
N SER A 232 -18.59 -17.90 -0.63
CA SER A 232 -18.78 -18.61 -1.90
C SER A 232 -18.27 -17.83 -3.11
N THR A 233 -18.16 -16.50 -3.01
CA THR A 233 -17.59 -15.63 -4.06
C THR A 233 -16.12 -15.91 -4.31
N LEU A 234 -15.40 -16.45 -3.31
CA LEU A 234 -13.97 -16.74 -3.38
C LEU A 234 -13.66 -18.12 -3.99
N MET A 235 -14.64 -19.03 -4.06
CA MET A 235 -14.38 -20.43 -4.32
C MET A 235 -13.92 -20.71 -5.77
N PRO A 236 -12.80 -21.41 -5.98
CA PRO A 236 -12.42 -21.95 -7.29
C PRO A 236 -13.33 -23.09 -7.75
N MET A 237 -13.91 -23.84 -6.81
CA MET A 237 -14.76 -25.00 -7.08
C MET A 237 -15.99 -25.01 -6.17
N THR A 238 -17.12 -25.46 -6.69
CA THR A 238 -18.24 -25.93 -5.87
C THR A 238 -17.97 -27.37 -5.48
N ILE A 239 -17.88 -27.65 -4.18
CA ILE A 239 -17.61 -28.97 -3.62
C ILE A 239 -18.91 -29.56 -3.08
N ASP A 240 -19.20 -30.80 -3.43
CA ASP A 240 -20.41 -31.51 -3.02
C ASP A 240 -20.14 -32.91 -2.43
N ALA A 241 -18.97 -33.47 -2.67
CA ALA A 241 -18.61 -34.82 -2.26
C ALA A 241 -17.14 -34.94 -1.83
N THR A 242 -16.79 -36.11 -1.29
CA THR A 242 -15.42 -36.57 -1.10
C THR A 242 -15.20 -37.86 -1.88
N ALA A 243 -13.96 -38.14 -2.27
CA ALA A 243 -13.55 -39.36 -2.93
C ALA A 243 -12.17 -39.78 -2.44
N THR A 244 -11.91 -41.09 -2.41
CA THR A 244 -10.58 -41.64 -2.10
C THR A 244 -9.93 -42.12 -3.39
N LEU A 245 -8.73 -41.62 -3.69
CA LEU A 245 -7.95 -42.00 -4.86
C LEU A 245 -6.86 -43.01 -4.46
N ASN A 246 -6.86 -44.17 -5.12
CA ASN A 246 -5.98 -45.30 -4.76
C ASN A 246 -4.70 -45.38 -5.60
N SER A 247 -4.55 -44.54 -6.62
CA SER A 247 -3.34 -44.39 -7.42
C SER A 247 -3.37 -42.99 -8.04
N VAL A 248 -2.55 -42.09 -7.52
CA VAL A 248 -2.48 -40.69 -7.94
C VAL A 248 -1.12 -40.43 -8.57
N ALA A 249 -1.03 -40.57 -9.90
CA ALA A 249 0.21 -40.37 -10.63
C ALA A 249 0.76 -38.95 -10.46
N ALA A 250 -0.14 -37.97 -10.44
CA ALA A 250 0.19 -36.56 -10.22
C ALA A 250 0.85 -36.29 -8.85
N LEU A 251 0.62 -37.15 -7.86
CA LEU A 251 1.21 -37.08 -6.52
C LEU A 251 2.26 -38.19 -6.30
N GLY A 252 2.94 -38.65 -7.35
CA GLY A 252 3.99 -39.66 -7.18
C GLY A 252 3.48 -41.05 -6.79
N GLN A 253 2.31 -41.43 -7.33
CA GLN A 253 1.68 -42.75 -7.13
C GLN A 253 1.17 -43.02 -5.70
N LEU A 254 0.82 -41.96 -4.95
CA LEU A 254 0.16 -42.13 -3.65
C LEU A 254 -1.17 -42.89 -3.77
N SER A 255 -1.51 -43.60 -2.70
CA SER A 255 -2.72 -44.41 -2.58
C SER A 255 -3.47 -44.05 -1.29
N GLY A 256 -4.80 -44.04 -1.33
CA GLY A 256 -5.62 -43.66 -0.18
C GLY A 256 -5.74 -42.15 0.03
N VAL A 257 -5.49 -41.33 -1.01
CA VAL A 257 -5.59 -39.87 -0.91
C VAL A 257 -7.06 -39.46 -0.87
N GLU A 258 -7.51 -38.89 0.23
CA GLU A 258 -8.86 -38.33 0.34
C GLU A 258 -8.90 -36.92 -0.29
N VAL A 259 -9.80 -36.75 -1.27
CA VAL A 259 -9.99 -35.50 -1.98
C VAL A 259 -11.45 -35.05 -1.90
N ALA A 260 -11.65 -33.77 -1.70
CA ALA A 260 -12.89 -33.10 -2.02
C ALA A 260 -13.15 -33.15 -3.54
N SER A 261 -14.41 -33.28 -3.93
CA SER A 261 -14.82 -33.43 -5.33
C SER A 261 -15.99 -32.51 -5.65
N GLY A 262 -16.06 -32.10 -6.91
CA GLY A 262 -17.06 -31.18 -7.41
C GLY A 262 -16.66 -30.55 -8.74
N ALA A 263 -17.26 -29.41 -9.08
CA ALA A 263 -17.08 -28.73 -10.35
C ALA A 263 -16.31 -27.40 -10.21
N LEU A 264 -15.48 -27.08 -11.21
CA LEU A 264 -14.82 -25.77 -11.31
C LEU A 264 -15.85 -24.66 -11.51
N ASN A 265 -15.68 -23.55 -10.80
CA ASN A 265 -16.44 -22.34 -11.01
C ASN A 265 -15.95 -21.59 -12.25
N THR A 266 -16.79 -20.73 -12.83
CA THR A 266 -16.41 -19.91 -13.99
C THR A 266 -15.16 -19.06 -13.68
N GLY A 267 -14.20 -19.09 -14.60
CA GLY A 267 -12.92 -18.40 -14.46
C GLY A 267 -11.89 -19.13 -13.60
N ALA A 268 -12.20 -20.32 -13.07
CA ALA A 268 -11.23 -21.18 -12.41
C ALA A 268 -10.56 -22.14 -13.39
N THR A 269 -9.32 -22.52 -13.10
CA THR A 269 -8.54 -23.51 -13.84
C THR A 269 -7.97 -24.56 -12.89
N ALA A 270 -7.88 -25.81 -13.35
CA ALA A 270 -7.16 -26.85 -12.62
C ALA A 270 -5.78 -27.04 -13.26
N TRP A 271 -4.72 -26.67 -12.54
CA TRP A 271 -3.34 -26.80 -13.02
C TRP A 271 -2.67 -28.11 -12.56
N LEU A 272 -3.31 -28.83 -11.64
CA LEU A 272 -3.01 -30.23 -11.31
C LEU A 272 -4.31 -31.04 -11.27
N SER A 273 -4.33 -32.20 -11.92
CA SER A 273 -5.52 -33.08 -12.00
C SER A 273 -5.11 -34.55 -12.09
N GLU A 274 -6.00 -35.44 -11.64
CA GLU A 274 -5.87 -36.89 -11.75
C GLU A 274 -7.14 -37.47 -12.36
N GLY A 275 -7.03 -38.18 -13.50
CA GLY A 275 -8.20 -38.78 -14.17
C GLY A 275 -9.33 -37.78 -14.47
N GLY A 276 -8.99 -36.51 -14.76
CA GLY A 276 -9.96 -35.43 -14.99
C GLY A 276 -10.54 -34.79 -13.73
N ARG A 277 -10.14 -35.25 -12.53
CA ARG A 277 -10.52 -34.63 -11.25
C ARG A 277 -9.47 -33.58 -10.86
N PRO A 278 -9.86 -32.32 -10.59
CA PRO A 278 -8.94 -31.33 -10.06
C PRO A 278 -8.31 -31.79 -8.74
N LEU A 279 -7.01 -31.57 -8.60
CA LEU A 279 -6.28 -31.71 -7.33
C LEU A 279 -5.88 -30.35 -6.78
N LEU A 280 -5.44 -29.46 -7.68
CA LEU A 280 -5.20 -28.05 -7.38
C LEU A 280 -5.95 -27.21 -8.40
N ALA A 281 -6.90 -26.43 -7.89
CA ALA A 281 -7.67 -25.48 -8.67
C ALA A 281 -7.30 -24.05 -8.25
N GLU A 282 -7.24 -23.14 -9.21
CA GLU A 282 -6.97 -21.73 -8.96
C GLU A 282 -8.05 -20.85 -9.59
N ARG A 283 -8.31 -19.69 -8.98
CA ARG A 283 -9.23 -18.69 -9.51
C ARG A 283 -8.76 -17.29 -9.12
N PHE A 284 -8.72 -16.38 -10.08
CA PHE A 284 -8.55 -14.96 -9.80
C PHE A 284 -9.88 -14.36 -9.31
N VAL A 285 -9.83 -13.60 -8.22
CA VAL A 285 -10.99 -12.98 -7.58
C VAL A 285 -10.61 -11.56 -7.18
N GLY A 286 -11.25 -10.56 -7.78
CA GLY A 286 -10.79 -9.18 -7.72
C GLY A 286 -9.35 -9.05 -8.24
N GLY A 287 -8.49 -8.36 -7.50
CA GLY A 287 -7.05 -8.28 -7.76
C GLY A 287 -6.26 -9.49 -7.24
N GLY A 288 -6.87 -10.37 -6.44
CA GLY A 288 -6.20 -11.49 -5.77
C GLY A 288 -6.43 -12.85 -6.41
N MET A 289 -6.01 -13.89 -5.70
CA MET A 289 -6.13 -15.27 -6.17
C MET A 289 -6.43 -16.25 -5.03
N VAL A 290 -7.29 -17.22 -5.33
CA VAL A 290 -7.56 -18.35 -4.45
C VAL A 290 -7.05 -19.64 -5.10
N THR A 291 -6.18 -20.35 -4.40
CA THR A 291 -5.77 -21.73 -4.74
C THR A 291 -6.46 -22.70 -3.78
N LEU A 292 -7.17 -23.67 -4.31
CA LEU A 292 -7.83 -24.72 -3.55
C LEU A 292 -7.14 -26.06 -3.83
N ALA A 293 -6.56 -26.64 -2.79
CA ALA A 293 -6.15 -28.03 -2.77
C ALA A 293 -7.35 -28.89 -2.37
N THR A 294 -7.70 -29.85 -3.21
CA THR A 294 -8.81 -30.76 -2.91
C THR A 294 -8.45 -31.78 -1.84
N PHE A 295 -7.17 -31.93 -1.50
CA PHE A 295 -6.70 -32.71 -0.36
C PHE A 295 -6.35 -31.80 0.82
N ASP A 296 -6.17 -32.41 1.98
CA ASP A 296 -5.64 -31.78 3.20
C ASP A 296 -4.11 -31.93 3.19
N TRP A 297 -3.37 -30.86 3.48
CA TRP A 297 -1.90 -30.88 3.43
C TRP A 297 -1.30 -31.67 4.59
N ASN A 298 -2.03 -31.78 5.70
CA ASN A 298 -1.60 -32.37 6.96
C ASN A 298 -2.10 -33.82 7.12
N GLN A 299 -2.89 -34.33 6.18
CA GLN A 299 -3.38 -35.69 6.17
C GLN A 299 -2.43 -36.66 5.43
N GLU A 300 -2.12 -37.80 6.03
CA GLU A 300 -1.43 -38.89 5.33
C GLU A 300 -2.31 -39.46 4.19
N PRO A 301 -1.73 -39.81 3.03
CA PRO A 301 -0.30 -39.93 2.76
C PRO A 301 0.37 -38.65 2.22
N VAL A 302 -0.35 -37.52 2.13
CA VAL A 302 0.17 -36.27 1.55
C VAL A 302 1.18 -35.61 2.49
N ALA A 303 0.90 -35.61 3.79
CA ALA A 303 1.77 -35.02 4.80
C ALA A 303 3.19 -35.60 4.80
N GLY A 304 3.33 -36.92 4.63
CA GLY A 304 4.61 -37.61 4.56
C GLY A 304 5.27 -37.61 3.18
N TRP A 305 4.61 -37.09 2.13
CA TRP A 305 5.09 -37.18 0.76
C TRP A 305 6.06 -36.05 0.40
N SER A 306 7.29 -36.42 0.04
CA SER A 306 8.36 -35.46 -0.29
C SER A 306 8.07 -34.55 -1.48
N GLY A 307 7.15 -34.94 -2.38
CA GLY A 307 6.74 -34.10 -3.50
C GLY A 307 5.85 -32.92 -3.10
N ALA A 308 5.32 -32.87 -1.87
CA ALA A 308 4.58 -31.73 -1.34
C ALA A 308 5.43 -30.44 -1.41
N ASN A 309 6.75 -30.55 -1.17
CA ASN A 309 7.70 -29.43 -1.28
C ASN A 309 7.67 -28.80 -2.68
N VAL A 310 7.54 -29.61 -3.73
CA VAL A 310 7.48 -29.11 -5.11
C VAL A 310 6.17 -28.35 -5.34
N LEU A 311 5.05 -28.87 -4.85
CA LEU A 311 3.75 -28.22 -5.00
C LEU A 311 3.67 -26.91 -4.21
N LEU A 312 4.14 -26.90 -2.97
CA LEU A 312 4.18 -25.69 -2.14
C LEU A 312 5.12 -24.63 -2.73
N ARG A 313 6.27 -25.04 -3.30
CA ARG A 313 7.14 -24.13 -4.06
C ARG A 313 6.44 -23.55 -5.28
N GLN A 314 5.73 -24.38 -6.06
CA GLN A 314 4.95 -23.92 -7.22
C GLN A 314 3.84 -22.96 -6.81
N ILE A 315 3.11 -23.24 -5.73
CA ILE A 315 2.11 -22.33 -5.16
C ILE A 315 2.78 -21.00 -4.77
N LEU A 316 3.91 -21.05 -4.06
CA LEU A 316 4.61 -19.84 -3.64
C LEU A 316 5.12 -19.03 -4.84
N VAL A 317 5.69 -19.67 -5.86
CA VAL A 317 6.10 -19.01 -7.11
C VAL A 317 4.90 -18.37 -7.80
N ARG A 318 3.82 -19.14 -7.97
CA ARG A 318 2.57 -18.67 -8.59
C ARG A 318 1.98 -17.49 -7.84
N THR A 319 2.10 -17.45 -6.51
CA THR A 319 1.60 -16.39 -5.62
C THR A 319 2.48 -15.14 -5.71
N LEU A 320 3.80 -15.27 -5.47
CA LEU A 320 4.71 -14.13 -5.42
C LEU A 320 4.92 -13.49 -6.79
N PHE A 321 4.91 -14.28 -7.87
CA PHE A 321 5.16 -13.86 -9.24
C PHE A 321 3.93 -14.00 -10.15
N SER A 322 2.72 -13.96 -9.59
CA SER A 322 1.50 -13.93 -10.40
C SER A 322 1.54 -12.75 -11.39
N SER A 323 0.97 -12.89 -12.58
CA SER A 323 0.88 -11.77 -13.52
C SER A 323 0.04 -10.64 -12.93
N ALA A 324 -0.97 -10.95 -12.10
CA ALA A 324 -1.71 -9.98 -11.30
C ALA A 324 -0.82 -9.31 -10.24
N SER A 325 0.12 -10.03 -9.60
CA SER A 325 1.09 -9.46 -8.63
C SER A 325 2.27 -8.77 -9.28
N ALA A 326 2.67 -9.12 -10.51
CA ALA A 326 3.60 -8.36 -11.33
C ALA A 326 2.91 -7.11 -11.92
N GLN A 327 1.61 -7.21 -12.23
CA GLN A 327 0.74 -6.08 -12.59
C GLN A 327 0.53 -5.19 -11.35
N THR A 328 0.22 -5.69 -10.17
CA THR A 328 -0.01 -4.90 -8.94
C THR A 328 1.27 -4.53 -8.19
N SER A 329 2.41 -5.18 -8.43
CA SER A 329 3.72 -4.69 -7.96
C SER A 329 4.28 -3.61 -8.89
N ALA A 330 3.89 -3.60 -10.17
CA ALA A 330 4.16 -2.51 -11.10
C ALA A 330 3.21 -1.32 -10.91
N LEU A 331 1.97 -1.56 -10.46
CA LEU A 331 1.08 -0.53 -9.95
C LEU A 331 1.48 -0.22 -8.51
N SER A 332 2.29 0.82 -8.31
CA SER A 332 2.64 1.34 -6.99
C SER A 332 1.45 1.77 -6.11
N GLY A 333 0.19 1.41 -6.43
CA GLY A 333 -1.02 1.79 -5.70
C GLY A 333 -2.09 0.71 -5.54
N ALA A 334 -2.05 -0.46 -6.20
CA ALA A 334 -3.09 -1.47 -5.98
C ALA A 334 -2.90 -2.12 -4.59
N PHE A 335 -3.80 -1.80 -3.66
CA PHE A 335 -3.79 -2.24 -2.25
C PHE A 335 -2.40 -2.15 -1.60
N GLY A 336 -1.71 -1.00 -1.72
CA GLY A 336 -0.45 -0.73 -1.02
C GLY A 336 0.69 -1.71 -1.35
N GLY A 337 1.02 -1.83 -2.64
CA GLY A 337 2.01 -2.75 -3.23
C GLY A 337 3.30 -2.96 -2.41
N SER A 338 3.96 -4.10 -2.64
CA SER A 338 5.06 -4.60 -1.81
C SER A 338 6.16 -3.53 -1.58
N GLY A 339 6.30 -3.08 -0.33
CA GLY A 339 7.43 -2.27 0.13
C GLY A 339 7.22 -0.76 0.20
N SER A 340 6.06 -0.21 -0.17
CA SER A 340 5.76 1.21 0.01
C SER A 340 4.57 1.43 0.95
N SER A 341 4.80 2.02 2.13
CA SER A 341 3.73 2.46 3.02
C SER A 341 2.89 3.57 2.39
N ILE A 342 1.69 3.79 2.95
CA ILE A 342 0.91 5.00 2.64
C ILE A 342 1.73 6.27 2.87
N SER A 343 2.60 6.30 3.89
CA SER A 343 3.52 7.39 4.19
C SER A 343 4.52 7.64 3.05
N MET A 344 5.18 6.60 2.54
CA MET A 344 6.15 6.73 1.45
C MET A 344 5.48 7.22 0.17
N ARG A 345 4.27 6.73 -0.12
CA ARG A 345 3.50 7.14 -1.30
C ARG A 345 3.06 8.59 -1.26
N SER A 346 2.80 9.14 -0.07
CA SER A 346 2.49 10.56 0.12
C SER A 346 3.59 11.50 -0.41
N THR A 347 4.84 11.02 -0.54
CA THR A 347 5.96 11.80 -1.10
C THR A 347 5.64 12.32 -2.50
N ALA A 348 4.99 11.52 -3.35
CA ALA A 348 4.59 11.90 -4.71
C ALA A 348 3.49 12.99 -4.74
N LEU A 349 2.75 13.13 -3.64
CA LEU A 349 1.65 14.07 -3.48
C LEU A 349 2.03 15.30 -2.66
N SER A 350 3.19 15.29 -1.98
CA SER A 350 3.62 16.34 -1.05
C SER A 350 3.58 17.76 -1.66
N GLN A 351 3.95 17.90 -2.95
CA GLN A 351 3.88 19.16 -3.68
C GLN A 351 2.44 19.62 -3.96
N VAL A 352 1.57 18.67 -4.31
CA VAL A 352 0.17 18.93 -4.65
C VAL A 352 -0.64 19.28 -3.41
N LEU A 353 -0.40 18.58 -2.29
CA LEU A 353 -1.06 18.87 -1.02
C LEU A 353 -0.74 20.27 -0.49
N GLY A 354 0.40 20.85 -0.89
CA GLY A 354 0.78 22.23 -0.59
C GLY A 354 0.40 23.26 -1.64
N ASN A 355 -0.23 22.86 -2.75
CA ASN A 355 -0.59 23.76 -3.84
C ASN A 355 -2.00 24.35 -3.65
N LEU A 356 -2.23 25.04 -2.52
CA LEU A 356 -3.52 25.64 -2.17
C LEU A 356 -3.69 27.02 -2.84
N PRO A 357 -4.84 27.35 -3.44
CA PRO A 357 -5.12 28.70 -3.97
C PRO A 357 -4.97 29.81 -2.92
N GLY A 358 -5.18 29.50 -1.64
CA GLY A 358 -5.00 30.44 -0.52
C GLY A 358 -3.53 30.86 -0.26
N LEU A 359 -2.56 30.21 -0.92
CA LEU A 359 -1.14 30.57 -0.87
C LEU A 359 -0.72 31.54 -1.96
N ASP A 360 -1.63 31.92 -2.87
CA ASP A 360 -1.32 32.88 -3.92
C ASP A 360 -0.89 34.22 -3.34
N LEU A 361 0.24 34.72 -3.86
CA LEU A 361 0.71 36.05 -3.51
C LEU A 361 -0.37 37.06 -3.91
N PRO A 362 -0.73 38.03 -3.05
CA PRO A 362 -1.64 39.09 -3.43
C PRO A 362 -1.08 39.78 -4.68
N SER A 363 -1.96 40.10 -5.64
CA SER A 363 -1.58 40.73 -6.89
C SER A 363 -0.60 41.88 -6.65
N LEU A 364 0.61 41.78 -7.22
CA LEU A 364 1.63 42.83 -7.13
C LEU A 364 1.11 44.18 -7.64
N LEU A 365 0.16 44.17 -8.58
CA LEU A 365 -0.53 45.36 -9.05
C LEU A 365 -1.43 45.94 -7.96
N LEU A 366 -2.16 45.11 -7.21
CA LEU A 366 -3.02 45.57 -6.11
C LEU A 366 -2.17 46.12 -4.94
N ILE A 367 -1.09 45.44 -4.60
CA ILE A 367 -0.11 45.96 -3.62
C ILE A 367 0.50 47.27 -4.13
N GLY A 368 0.94 47.32 -5.38
CA GLY A 368 1.50 48.51 -6.00
C GLY A 368 0.51 49.69 -6.01
N LEU A 369 -0.75 49.44 -6.34
CA LEU A 369 -1.81 50.44 -6.33
C LEU A 369 -2.09 50.92 -4.90
N LEU A 370 -2.14 50.03 -3.90
CA LEU A 370 -2.27 50.39 -2.50
C LEU A 370 -1.11 51.24 -1.99
N VAL A 371 0.13 50.89 -2.36
CA VAL A 371 1.33 51.66 -2.00
C VAL A 371 1.29 53.04 -2.65
N ILE A 372 0.95 53.12 -3.94
CA ILE A 372 0.79 54.40 -4.65
C ILE A 372 -0.31 55.24 -3.98
N ALA A 373 -1.47 54.64 -3.71
CA ALA A 373 -2.57 55.31 -3.03
C ALA A 373 -2.16 55.84 -1.66
N TYR A 374 -1.43 55.05 -0.88
CA TYR A 374 -0.89 55.45 0.42
C TYR A 374 0.10 56.63 0.31
N VAL A 375 1.05 56.56 -0.64
CA VAL A 375 2.03 57.64 -0.87
C VAL A 375 1.32 58.93 -1.31
N LEU A 376 0.32 58.83 -2.18
CA LEU A 376 -0.50 59.97 -2.59
C LEU A 376 -1.29 60.56 -1.41
N LEU A 377 -1.86 59.71 -0.55
CA LEU A 377 -2.57 60.11 0.65
C LEU A 377 -1.67 60.87 1.62
N VAL A 378 -0.49 60.32 1.93
CA VAL A 378 0.47 60.88 2.89
C VAL A 378 1.12 62.15 2.38
N GLY A 379 1.48 62.21 1.10
CA GLY A 379 2.20 63.32 0.48
C GLY A 379 1.27 64.38 -0.09
N PRO A 380 0.97 64.34 -1.41
CA PRO A 380 0.28 65.41 -2.11
C PRO A 380 -1.13 65.66 -1.59
N VAL A 381 -1.93 64.63 -1.31
CA VAL A 381 -3.33 64.80 -0.90
C VAL A 381 -3.41 65.44 0.48
N ASN A 382 -2.69 64.92 1.48
CA ASN A 382 -2.64 65.48 2.84
C ASN A 382 -2.00 66.89 2.85
N TYR A 383 -0.93 67.12 2.08
CA TYR A 383 -0.32 68.46 1.98
C TYR A 383 -1.29 69.48 1.37
N LEU A 384 -1.95 69.14 0.26
CA LEU A 384 -2.86 70.05 -0.43
C LEU A 384 -4.11 70.35 0.40
N THR A 385 -4.70 69.36 1.08
CA THR A 385 -5.84 69.58 1.98
C THR A 385 -5.46 70.46 3.18
N LEU A 386 -4.34 70.18 3.85
CA LEU A 386 -3.89 70.99 4.99
C LEU A 386 -3.45 72.40 4.58
N ARG A 387 -2.91 72.56 3.36
CA ARG A 387 -2.60 73.88 2.78
C ARG A 387 -3.87 74.67 2.49
N ALA A 388 -4.90 74.07 1.90
CA ALA A 388 -6.18 74.72 1.64
C ALA A 388 -6.88 75.15 2.94
N LEU A 389 -6.77 74.34 3.99
CA LEU A 389 -7.32 74.63 5.32
C LEU A 389 -6.46 75.58 6.17
N HIS A 390 -5.33 76.08 5.63
CA HIS A 390 -4.35 76.95 6.34
C HIS A 390 -3.80 76.39 7.67
N ARG A 391 -3.93 75.07 7.91
CA ARG A 391 -3.56 74.41 9.17
C ARG A 391 -2.47 73.36 8.96
N ARG A 392 -1.34 73.79 8.38
CA ARG A 392 -0.21 72.90 8.04
C ARG A 392 0.41 72.19 9.26
N ALA A 393 0.32 72.79 10.44
CA ALA A 393 0.79 72.18 11.69
C ALA A 393 0.00 70.91 12.09
N LEU A 394 -1.21 70.69 11.56
CA LEU A 394 -1.97 69.46 11.80
C LEU A 394 -1.35 68.23 11.13
N ALA A 395 -0.36 68.40 10.25
CA ALA A 395 0.38 67.29 9.65
C ALA A 395 0.99 66.36 10.71
N TRP A 396 1.43 66.91 11.85
CA TRP A 396 1.93 66.15 12.99
C TRP A 396 0.91 65.17 13.59
N VAL A 397 -0.39 65.40 13.37
CA VAL A 397 -1.49 64.53 13.81
C VAL A 397 -2.04 63.69 12.66
N THR A 398 -2.20 64.26 11.47
CA THR A 398 -2.78 63.54 10.33
C THR A 398 -1.84 62.46 9.79
N LEU A 399 -0.53 62.67 9.82
CA LEU A 399 0.45 61.66 9.38
C LEU A 399 0.37 60.38 10.25
N PRO A 400 0.45 60.45 11.60
CA PRO A 400 0.20 59.29 12.45
C PRO A 400 -1.17 58.65 12.23
N LEU A 401 -2.23 59.46 12.08
CA LEU A 401 -3.59 58.93 11.92
C LEU A 401 -3.78 58.16 10.61
N ILE A 402 -3.23 58.67 9.50
CA ILE A 402 -3.23 57.99 8.20
C ILE A 402 -2.43 56.69 8.28
N ALA A 403 -1.27 56.69 8.97
CA ALA A 403 -0.47 55.48 9.16
C ALA A 403 -1.22 54.42 9.99
N ILE A 404 -1.92 54.82 11.06
CA ILE A 404 -2.74 53.92 11.87
C ILE A 404 -3.90 53.35 11.04
N LEU A 405 -4.66 54.20 10.34
CA LEU A 405 -5.78 53.76 9.49
C LEU A 405 -5.32 52.84 8.36
N ALA A 406 -4.20 53.15 7.73
CA ALA A 406 -3.60 52.29 6.70
C ALA A 406 -3.12 50.96 7.29
N SER A 407 -2.51 50.96 8.49
CA SER A 407 -2.08 49.73 9.16
C SER A 407 -3.26 48.86 9.58
N VAL A 408 -4.30 49.45 10.18
CA VAL A 408 -5.54 48.75 10.54
C VAL A 408 -6.26 48.25 9.29
N GLY A 409 -6.32 49.06 8.24
CA GLY A 409 -6.92 48.68 6.96
C GLY A 409 -6.16 47.55 6.27
N ALA A 410 -4.82 47.58 6.25
CA ALA A 410 -3.99 46.52 5.70
C ALA A 410 -4.07 45.24 6.51
N PHE A 411 -4.05 45.33 7.85
CA PHE A 411 -4.22 44.18 8.75
C PHE A 411 -5.61 43.56 8.62
N GLY A 412 -6.66 44.39 8.61
CA GLY A 412 -8.04 43.96 8.39
C GLY A 412 -8.23 43.34 7.02
N ALA A 413 -7.74 43.97 5.95
CA ALA A 413 -7.77 43.41 4.60
C ALA A 413 -7.01 42.08 4.53
N GLY A 414 -5.89 41.93 5.23
CA GLY A 414 -5.16 40.67 5.35
C GLY A 414 -6.00 39.56 6.02
N LEU A 415 -6.70 39.88 7.10
CA LEU A 415 -7.61 38.95 7.79
C LEU A 415 -8.83 38.56 6.93
N PHE A 416 -9.39 39.51 6.18
CA PHE A 416 -10.55 39.27 5.31
C PHE A 416 -10.18 38.52 4.02
N THR A 417 -9.01 38.80 3.42
CA THR A 417 -8.60 38.20 2.15
C THR A 417 -8.01 36.80 2.32
N LYS A 418 -7.22 36.54 3.36
CA LYS A 418 -6.60 35.22 3.60
C LYS A 418 -7.48 34.26 4.42
N GLY A 419 -8.55 34.76 5.03
CA GLY A 419 -9.50 33.99 5.83
C GLY A 419 -8.94 33.54 7.18
N GLN A 420 -9.83 33.35 8.15
CA GLN A 420 -9.51 32.77 9.47
C GLN A 420 -9.81 31.27 9.55
N SER A 421 -10.35 30.68 8.48
CA SER A 421 -10.71 29.27 8.42
C SER A 421 -9.51 28.42 8.05
N VAL A 422 -9.39 27.26 8.69
CA VAL A 422 -8.47 26.20 8.27
C VAL A 422 -8.79 25.81 6.82
N GLN A 423 -7.74 25.67 6.01
CA GLN A 423 -7.85 25.20 4.63
C GLN A 423 -7.31 23.79 4.54
N THR A 424 -7.95 22.95 3.75
CA THR A 424 -7.49 21.57 3.54
C THR A 424 -7.48 21.21 2.07
N ASN A 425 -6.44 20.51 1.62
CA ASN A 425 -6.44 19.86 0.30
C ASN A 425 -6.51 18.35 0.50
N GLN A 426 -7.48 17.70 -0.13
CA GLN A 426 -7.66 16.25 -0.04
C GLN A 426 -7.44 15.61 -1.41
N VAL A 427 -6.58 14.60 -1.43
CA VAL A 427 -6.39 13.74 -2.60
C VAL A 427 -6.82 12.33 -2.22
N SER A 428 -7.81 11.76 -2.89
CA SER A 428 -8.27 10.39 -2.64
C SER A 428 -8.10 9.49 -3.85
N ILE A 429 -7.71 8.25 -3.63
CA ILE A 429 -7.61 7.21 -4.67
C ILE A 429 -8.45 6.02 -4.22
N ILE A 430 -9.44 5.66 -5.04
CA ILE A 430 -10.40 4.59 -4.78
C ILE A 430 -10.16 3.47 -5.77
N HIS A 431 -9.75 2.31 -5.27
CA HIS A 431 -9.42 1.14 -6.06
C HIS A 431 -10.63 0.23 -6.14
N LEU A 432 -11.30 0.25 -7.29
CA LEU A 432 -12.45 -0.59 -7.57
C LEU A 432 -12.02 -1.95 -8.08
N GLU A 433 -12.81 -2.95 -7.71
CA GLU A 433 -12.71 -4.30 -8.25
C GLU A 433 -14.01 -4.70 -8.93
N ALA A 434 -13.89 -5.34 -10.10
CA ALA A 434 -15.03 -5.64 -10.93
C ALA A 434 -16.02 -6.58 -10.21
N GLY A 435 -17.27 -6.13 -10.04
CA GLY A 435 -18.32 -6.92 -9.38
C GLY A 435 -18.24 -6.97 -7.85
N TRP A 436 -17.40 -6.12 -7.24
CA TRP A 436 -17.35 -5.95 -5.79
C TRP A 436 -18.00 -4.63 -5.36
N ASP A 437 -18.72 -4.66 -4.24
CA ASP A 437 -19.48 -3.52 -3.69
C ASP A 437 -18.67 -2.69 -2.69
N ARG A 438 -17.43 -3.09 -2.41
CA ARG A 438 -16.49 -2.39 -1.54
C ARG A 438 -15.19 -2.10 -2.27
N ALA A 439 -14.44 -1.12 -1.80
CA ALA A 439 -13.23 -0.65 -2.43
C ALA A 439 -12.17 -0.30 -1.39
N TYR A 440 -10.92 -0.66 -1.66
CA TYR A 440 -9.80 -0.06 -0.94
C TYR A 440 -9.70 1.42 -1.30
N ALA A 441 -9.63 2.26 -0.27
CA ALA A 441 -9.50 3.70 -0.41
C ALA A 441 -8.32 4.19 0.38
N GLU A 442 -7.62 5.14 -0.21
CA GLU A 442 -6.60 5.93 0.44
C GLU A 442 -6.85 7.40 0.22
N SER A 443 -6.63 8.20 1.25
CA SER A 443 -6.76 9.64 1.18
C SER A 443 -5.56 10.31 1.82
N TYR A 444 -5.15 11.42 1.23
CA TYR A 444 -4.03 12.23 1.67
C TYR A 444 -4.55 13.63 1.94
N THR A 445 -4.43 14.07 3.18
CA THR A 445 -5.00 15.34 3.62
C THR A 445 -3.89 16.28 4.04
N GLY A 446 -3.75 17.39 3.31
CA GLY A 446 -2.99 18.56 3.72
C GLY A 446 -3.87 19.51 4.53
N VAL A 447 -3.38 20.00 5.66
CA VAL A 447 -4.04 20.94 6.57
C VAL A 447 -3.16 22.17 6.74
N LEU A 448 -3.69 23.33 6.34
CA LEU A 448 -3.02 24.62 6.44
C LEU A 448 -3.66 25.43 7.58
N ALA A 449 -2.86 25.70 8.62
CA ALA A 449 -3.32 26.47 9.77
C ALA A 449 -3.28 27.98 9.51
N PRO A 450 -4.36 28.73 9.79
CA PRO A 450 -4.37 30.19 9.65
C PRO A 450 -3.63 30.89 10.79
N THR A 451 -3.60 30.29 11.98
CA THR A 451 -2.99 30.87 13.19
C THR A 451 -2.16 29.84 13.96
N ARG A 452 -1.39 30.30 14.94
CA ARG A 452 -0.60 29.43 15.82
C ARG A 452 -1.51 28.69 16.81
N GLY A 453 -1.31 27.39 16.97
CA GLY A 453 -2.02 26.57 17.95
C GLY A 453 -1.85 25.08 17.70
N ASP A 454 -2.48 24.28 18.56
CA ASP A 454 -2.69 22.87 18.31
C ASP A 454 -4.02 22.72 17.56
N TYR A 455 -4.07 21.81 16.59
CA TYR A 455 -5.28 21.56 15.79
C TYR A 455 -5.63 20.08 15.87
N GLN A 456 -6.86 19.77 16.29
CA GLN A 456 -7.45 18.46 16.30
C GLN A 456 -8.30 18.27 15.04
N VAL A 457 -7.95 17.26 14.26
CA VAL A 457 -8.71 16.79 13.11
C VAL A 457 -9.47 15.54 13.50
N ASN A 458 -10.76 15.48 13.17
CA ASN A 458 -11.55 14.26 13.30
C ASN A 458 -12.04 13.82 11.93
N VAL A 459 -11.89 12.53 11.65
CA VAL A 459 -12.32 11.88 10.42
C VAL A 459 -13.64 11.16 10.67
N ALA A 460 -14.65 11.42 9.86
CA ALA A 460 -15.95 10.76 9.98
C ALA A 460 -15.94 9.39 9.27
N GLY A 461 -16.82 8.48 9.70
CA GLY A 461 -17.03 7.18 9.05
C GLY A 461 -16.35 6.00 9.74
N ALA A 462 -16.25 4.88 9.03
CA ALA A 462 -15.63 3.65 9.54
C ALA A 462 -14.13 3.88 9.77
N ARG A 463 -13.67 3.61 11.00
CA ARG A 463 -12.33 3.88 11.56
C ARG A 463 -11.18 3.65 10.55
N PRO A 464 -10.68 4.69 9.85
CA PRO A 464 -9.58 4.51 8.93
C PRO A 464 -8.26 4.35 9.68
N TRP A 465 -7.29 3.71 9.05
CA TRP A 465 -5.93 3.63 9.57
C TRP A 465 -5.16 4.88 9.19
N VAL A 466 -4.56 5.56 10.17
CA VAL A 466 -3.95 6.89 9.97
C VAL A 466 -2.43 6.78 9.98
N GLY A 467 -1.82 6.99 8.82
CA GLY A 467 -0.36 7.09 8.65
C GLY A 467 0.13 8.55 8.59
N PRO A 468 1.41 8.81 8.92
CA PRO A 468 2.01 10.11 8.69
C PRO A 468 2.27 10.39 7.20
N ILE A 469 2.47 11.66 6.85
CA ILE A 469 3.04 12.05 5.56
C ILE A 469 4.56 12.21 5.73
N SER A 470 5.34 11.56 4.87
CA SER A 470 6.80 11.37 5.02
C SER A 470 7.59 12.68 5.03
N SER A 471 7.18 13.69 4.25
CA SER A 471 7.77 15.05 4.21
C SER A 471 6.97 15.99 3.30
N PHE A 472 6.96 17.29 3.60
CA PHE A 472 6.58 18.36 2.65
C PHE A 472 7.85 19.00 2.07
N SER A 473 8.18 18.73 0.80
CA SER A 473 9.48 19.07 0.21
C SER A 473 9.75 20.57 -0.02
N ASN A 474 8.74 21.44 0.13
CA ASN A 474 8.78 22.81 -0.40
C ASN A 474 8.83 23.93 0.66
N GLY A 475 9.37 23.66 1.86
CA GLY A 475 9.67 24.72 2.84
C GLY A 475 8.48 25.29 3.62
N TYR A 476 7.29 24.68 3.54
CA TYR A 476 6.08 25.07 4.29
C TYR A 476 6.01 24.51 5.73
N GLY A 477 7.08 23.90 6.24
CA GLY A 477 7.16 23.37 7.60
C GLY A 477 8.43 22.53 7.84
N PRO A 478 8.77 22.19 9.09
CA PRO A 478 9.82 21.22 9.39
C PRO A 478 9.46 19.85 8.78
N SER A 479 10.45 19.16 8.22
CA SER A 479 10.29 17.86 7.54
C SER A 479 9.79 16.73 8.45
N THR A 480 9.76 16.94 9.78
CA THR A 480 9.42 15.95 10.81
C THR A 480 8.26 16.42 11.69
N ALA A 481 7.16 16.88 11.06
CA ALA A 481 5.97 17.29 11.79
C ALA A 481 5.28 16.07 12.43
N VAL A 482 5.40 15.94 13.75
CA VAL A 482 4.74 14.88 14.53
C VAL A 482 3.22 15.06 14.50
N ILE A 483 2.49 14.02 14.07
CA ILE A 483 1.05 13.88 14.36
C ILE A 483 0.86 12.96 15.57
N ARG A 484 -0.18 13.21 16.37
CA ARG A 484 -0.60 12.27 17.42
C ARG A 484 -1.97 11.70 17.08
N VAL A 485 -2.03 10.39 16.87
CA VAL A 485 -3.23 9.67 16.46
C VAL A 485 -3.82 8.99 17.69
N ASN A 486 -5.04 9.32 18.06
CA ASN A 486 -5.77 8.59 19.10
C ASN A 486 -6.36 7.31 18.49
N ALA A 487 -5.89 6.15 18.92
CA ALA A 487 -6.32 4.86 18.39
C ALA A 487 -7.76 4.46 18.80
N ASP A 488 -8.32 5.11 19.82
CA ASP A 488 -9.67 4.79 20.32
C ASP A 488 -10.76 5.42 19.46
N ASN A 489 -10.49 6.60 18.88
CA ASN A 489 -11.46 7.41 18.14
C ASN A 489 -10.94 8.01 16.82
N ASN A 490 -9.71 7.70 16.41
CA ASN A 490 -9.03 8.19 15.21
C ASN A 490 -8.94 9.73 15.11
N SER A 491 -9.03 10.45 16.23
CA SER A 491 -8.71 11.88 16.25
C SER A 491 -7.21 12.10 16.09
N ILE A 492 -6.85 13.14 15.34
CA ILE A 492 -5.47 13.44 14.95
C ILE A 492 -5.13 14.81 15.49
N LEU A 493 -4.24 14.87 16.48
CA LEU A 493 -3.72 16.12 17.01
C LEU A 493 -2.47 16.53 16.22
N MET A 494 -2.46 17.77 15.76
CA MET A 494 -1.35 18.45 15.11
C MET A 494 -0.77 19.52 16.05
N PRO A 495 0.20 19.17 16.90
CA PRO A 495 0.69 20.07 17.94
C PRO A 495 1.64 21.14 17.39
N GLY A 496 1.51 22.38 17.86
CA GLY A 496 2.44 23.47 17.58
C GLY A 496 2.45 23.90 16.11
N MET A 497 1.29 23.95 15.45
CA MET A 497 1.18 24.59 14.15
C MET A 497 1.41 26.09 14.29
N THR A 498 2.06 26.71 13.30
CA THR A 498 2.17 28.17 13.17
C THR A 498 1.37 28.64 11.95
N ALA A 499 1.12 29.95 11.85
CA ALA A 499 0.39 30.51 10.72
C ALA A 499 1.05 30.11 9.38
N PHE A 500 0.23 29.62 8.46
CA PHE A 500 0.58 29.16 7.12
C PHE A 500 1.55 27.96 7.06
N VAL A 501 1.70 27.22 8.16
CA VAL A 501 2.38 25.91 8.12
C VAL A 501 1.41 24.86 7.62
N LEU A 502 1.89 24.06 6.68
CA LEU A 502 1.20 22.89 6.15
C LEU A 502 1.66 21.65 6.92
N ARG A 503 0.70 20.87 7.41
CA ARG A 503 0.91 19.51 7.90
C ARG A 503 -0.07 18.59 7.21
N GLY A 504 0.10 17.28 7.37
CA GLY A 504 -0.87 16.36 6.83
C GLY A 504 -0.70 14.96 7.36
N PHE A 505 -1.67 14.15 7.00
CA PHE A 505 -1.78 12.75 7.36
C PHE A 505 -2.36 12.02 6.16
N ALA A 506 -2.17 10.71 6.14
CA ALA A 506 -2.80 9.84 5.18
C ALA A 506 -3.72 8.87 5.90
N THR A 507 -4.82 8.49 5.26
CA THR A 507 -5.80 7.53 5.76
C THR A 507 -5.94 6.41 4.74
N GLU A 508 -6.08 5.18 5.23
CA GLU A 508 -6.50 4.05 4.40
C GLU A 508 -7.62 3.26 5.07
N GLY A 509 -8.52 2.73 4.25
CA GLY A 509 -9.68 1.99 4.70
C GLY A 509 -10.35 1.22 3.57
N VAL A 510 -11.46 0.57 3.93
CA VAL A 510 -12.38 -0.02 2.95
C VAL A 510 -13.67 0.80 2.98
N VAL A 511 -14.08 1.30 1.83
CA VAL A 511 -15.29 2.12 1.65
C VAL A 511 -16.27 1.43 0.71
N ASP A 512 -17.50 1.93 0.63
CA ASP A 512 -18.45 1.49 -0.39
C ASP A 512 -17.93 1.86 -1.79
N ALA A 513 -17.93 0.89 -2.69
CA ALA A 513 -17.46 1.08 -4.05
C ALA A 513 -18.42 2.00 -4.82
N PRO A 514 -17.96 3.13 -5.39
CA PRO A 514 -18.74 3.85 -6.37
C PRO A 514 -19.07 2.90 -7.53
N GLN A 515 -20.35 2.82 -7.90
CA GLN A 515 -20.86 1.89 -8.90
C GLN A 515 -20.47 2.32 -10.33
N LEU A 516 -19.18 2.30 -10.66
CA LEU A 516 -18.64 2.58 -11.98
C LEU A 516 -18.19 1.25 -12.61
N VAL A 517 -18.88 0.82 -13.65
CA VAL A 517 -18.66 -0.48 -14.29
C VAL A 517 -17.96 -0.28 -15.62
N ALA A 518 -16.85 -0.98 -15.85
CA ALA A 518 -16.14 -0.93 -17.11
C ALA A 518 -15.87 -2.35 -17.64
N THR A 519 -15.98 -2.52 -18.95
CA THR A 519 -15.69 -3.79 -19.63
C THR A 519 -14.74 -3.53 -20.79
N ALA A 520 -13.85 -4.48 -21.05
CA ALA A 520 -12.86 -4.37 -22.12
C ALA A 520 -12.71 -5.68 -22.88
N LYS A 521 -12.50 -5.55 -24.19
CA LYS A 521 -12.15 -6.64 -25.10
C LYS A 521 -11.09 -6.18 -26.10
N LEU A 522 -10.22 -7.09 -26.52
CA LEU A 522 -9.29 -6.82 -27.60
C LEU A 522 -9.88 -7.29 -28.92
N VAL A 523 -10.03 -6.38 -29.88
CA VAL A 523 -10.52 -6.69 -31.24
C VAL A 523 -9.70 -5.90 -32.25
N ASN A 524 -9.19 -6.56 -33.30
CA ASN A 524 -8.37 -5.94 -34.35
C ASN A 524 -7.16 -5.15 -33.80
N GLY A 525 -6.52 -5.67 -32.75
CA GLY A 525 -5.37 -5.02 -32.09
C GLY A 525 -5.69 -3.76 -31.29
N LYS A 526 -6.97 -3.43 -31.07
CA LYS A 526 -7.42 -2.32 -30.23
C LYS A 526 -8.19 -2.81 -29.02
N LEU A 527 -7.94 -2.20 -27.86
CA LEU A 527 -8.73 -2.39 -26.67
C LEU A 527 -9.99 -1.54 -26.78
N THR A 528 -11.15 -2.20 -26.87
CA THR A 528 -12.45 -1.56 -27.03
C THR A 528 -13.36 -1.95 -25.88
N GLY A 529 -14.25 -1.04 -25.47
CA GLY A 529 -15.07 -1.30 -24.30
C GLY A 529 -16.09 -0.23 -23.99
N THR A 530 -16.81 -0.45 -22.89
CA THR A 530 -17.85 0.44 -22.37
C THR A 530 -17.55 0.78 -20.92
N ILE A 531 -17.88 2.01 -20.52
CA ILE A 531 -17.84 2.49 -19.14
C ILE A 531 -19.24 3.00 -18.81
N GLN A 532 -19.80 2.57 -17.69
CA GLN A 532 -21.14 2.93 -17.25
C GLN A 532 -21.08 3.46 -15.82
N ASN A 533 -21.54 4.69 -15.62
CA ASN A 533 -21.63 5.30 -14.30
C ASN A 533 -23.01 5.04 -13.69
N ASN A 534 -23.09 4.01 -12.84
CA ASN A 534 -24.28 3.70 -12.05
C ASN A 534 -24.24 4.34 -10.65
N SER A 535 -23.24 5.17 -10.37
CA SER A 535 -23.13 5.91 -9.11
C SER A 535 -23.91 7.23 -9.15
N ASN A 536 -23.99 7.90 -8.01
CA ASN A 536 -24.49 9.28 -7.90
C ASN A 536 -23.41 10.34 -8.16
N LEU A 537 -22.17 9.93 -8.45
CA LEU A 537 -21.04 10.82 -8.66
C LEU A 537 -21.05 11.36 -10.08
N ARG A 538 -20.66 12.63 -10.23
CA ARG A 538 -20.34 13.20 -11.54
C ARG A 538 -18.83 13.15 -11.73
N PHE A 539 -18.38 12.47 -12.78
CA PHE A 539 -16.98 12.49 -13.17
C PHE A 539 -16.71 13.66 -14.13
N THR A 540 -15.64 14.41 -13.89
CA THR A 540 -15.24 15.55 -14.72
C THR A 540 -14.64 15.09 -16.05
N ASP A 541 -13.90 14.00 -16.00
CA ASP A 541 -13.22 13.37 -17.13
C ASP A 541 -12.70 11.99 -16.71
N LEU A 542 -12.38 11.16 -17.70
CA LEU A 542 -11.86 9.82 -17.51
C LEU A 542 -10.67 9.62 -18.43
N VAL A 543 -9.71 8.80 -18.01
CA VAL A 543 -8.60 8.35 -18.83
C VAL A 543 -8.64 6.84 -18.90
N VAL A 544 -8.70 6.30 -20.11
CA VAL A 544 -8.46 4.87 -20.35
C VAL A 544 -6.99 4.71 -20.73
N LEU A 545 -6.27 3.90 -19.95
CA LEU A 545 -4.84 3.61 -20.13
C LEU A 545 -4.66 2.16 -20.60
N ALA A 546 -3.70 1.96 -21.50
CA ALA A 546 -3.21 0.66 -21.94
C ALA A 546 -1.71 0.79 -22.26
N GLY A 547 -0.89 0.80 -21.20
CA GLY A 547 0.53 1.18 -21.26
C GLY A 547 0.67 2.67 -21.54
N ASP A 548 1.48 3.04 -22.54
CA ASP A 548 1.58 4.43 -23.03
C ASP A 548 0.45 4.81 -24.00
N GLY A 549 -0.41 3.86 -24.38
CA GLY A 549 -1.60 4.12 -25.18
C GLY A 549 -2.72 4.63 -24.27
N TYR A 550 -3.34 5.75 -24.62
CA TYR A 550 -4.41 6.31 -23.80
C TYR A 550 -5.51 6.99 -24.62
N GLN A 551 -6.68 7.16 -23.99
CA GLN A 551 -7.78 7.98 -24.50
C GLN A 551 -8.41 8.74 -23.34
N VAL A 552 -8.55 10.05 -23.47
CA VAL A 552 -9.31 10.90 -22.54
C VAL A 552 -10.76 10.99 -22.99
N ILE A 553 -11.69 10.84 -22.06
CA ILE A 553 -13.14 10.96 -22.26
C ILE A 553 -13.61 12.14 -21.42
N SER A 554 -14.27 13.10 -22.05
CA SER A 554 -14.75 14.31 -21.38
C SER A 554 -16.05 14.04 -20.61
N GLY A 555 -15.96 13.97 -19.29
CA GLY A 555 -17.09 13.89 -18.36
C GLY A 555 -17.93 12.61 -18.44
N LEU A 556 -18.49 12.23 -17.30
CA LEU A 556 -19.49 11.17 -17.22
C LEU A 556 -20.48 11.48 -16.10
N ALA A 557 -21.70 11.87 -16.48
CA ALA A 557 -22.76 12.18 -15.55
C ALA A 557 -23.30 10.91 -14.85
N PRO A 558 -23.96 11.04 -13.69
CA PRO A 558 -24.71 9.94 -13.09
C PRO A 558 -25.67 9.29 -14.09
N GLY A 559 -25.67 7.96 -14.18
CA GLY A 559 -26.48 7.18 -15.12
C GLY A 559 -25.98 7.15 -16.58
N ALA A 560 -24.95 7.93 -16.93
CA ALA A 560 -24.44 7.98 -18.29
C ALA A 560 -23.43 6.87 -18.58
N GLY A 561 -23.28 6.54 -19.86
CA GLY A 561 -22.29 5.60 -20.38
C GLY A 561 -21.39 6.23 -21.43
N ALA A 562 -20.18 5.67 -21.60
CA ALA A 562 -19.21 6.04 -22.62
C ALA A 562 -18.57 4.79 -23.24
N THR A 563 -18.03 4.93 -24.45
CA THR A 563 -17.28 3.89 -25.15
C THR A 563 -15.85 4.34 -25.38
N PHE A 564 -14.90 3.41 -25.40
CA PHE A 564 -13.50 3.69 -25.70
C PHE A 564 -12.91 2.73 -26.74
N SER A 565 -11.84 3.17 -27.39
CA SER A 565 -11.07 2.39 -28.35
C SER A 565 -9.61 2.86 -28.31
N VAL A 566 -8.79 2.20 -27.50
CA VAL A 566 -7.37 2.54 -27.29
C VAL A 566 -6.49 1.52 -28.02
N THR A 567 -5.47 1.98 -28.73
CA THR A 567 -4.41 1.09 -29.23
C THR A 567 -3.43 0.84 -28.08
N PRO A 568 -3.28 -0.40 -27.58
CA PRO A 568 -2.32 -0.70 -26.53
C PRO A 568 -0.90 -0.39 -27.01
N LYS A 569 -0.10 0.25 -26.16
CA LYS A 569 1.30 0.58 -26.47
C LYS A 569 2.15 0.25 -25.24
N PRO A 570 3.09 -0.71 -25.31
CA PRO A 570 4.01 -0.99 -24.20
C PRO A 570 4.74 0.27 -23.76
N SER A 571 4.86 0.47 -22.46
CA SER A 571 5.52 1.66 -21.90
C SER A 571 7.01 1.61 -22.22
N ASN A 572 7.58 2.57 -22.95
CA ASN A 572 9.00 2.51 -23.30
C ASN A 572 9.79 3.64 -22.62
N PRO A 573 10.57 3.34 -21.56
CA PRO A 573 11.35 4.34 -20.83
C PRO A 573 12.48 4.96 -21.67
N TYR A 574 12.79 4.41 -22.84
CA TYR A 574 13.74 4.97 -23.81
C TYR A 574 13.07 5.84 -24.89
N ALA A 575 11.74 5.79 -25.03
CA ALA A 575 11.02 6.48 -26.09
C ALA A 575 10.45 7.86 -25.69
N GLY A 576 10.73 8.32 -24.47
CA GLY A 576 10.27 9.62 -23.95
C GLY A 576 9.67 9.52 -22.54
N PRO A 577 9.05 10.62 -22.06
CA PRO A 577 8.32 10.59 -20.80
C PRO A 577 7.11 9.64 -20.92
N PRO A 578 6.77 8.90 -19.84
CA PRO A 578 5.65 7.98 -19.84
C PRO A 578 4.31 8.71 -20.01
N ALA A 579 3.27 7.99 -20.48
CA ALA A 579 1.97 8.61 -20.78
C ALA A 579 1.39 9.40 -19.60
N TYR A 580 1.49 8.90 -18.36
CA TYR A 580 0.94 9.60 -17.19
C TYR A 580 1.48 11.03 -16.99
N MET A 581 2.70 11.31 -17.47
CA MET A 581 3.28 12.64 -17.40
C MET A 581 2.71 13.58 -18.48
N THR A 582 2.23 13.04 -19.60
CA THR A 582 1.86 13.82 -20.79
C THR A 582 0.37 13.94 -21.05
N ILE A 583 -0.48 13.13 -20.38
CA ILE A 583 -1.94 13.17 -20.53
C ILE A 583 -2.51 14.55 -20.16
N TYR A 584 -2.07 15.09 -19.02
CA TYR A 584 -2.42 16.43 -18.58
C TYR A 584 -1.18 17.33 -18.64
N GLY A 585 -1.27 18.41 -19.41
CA GLY A 585 -0.15 19.35 -19.56
C GLY A 585 0.22 19.97 -18.22
N ASN A 586 1.49 19.83 -17.83
CA ASN A 586 2.05 20.41 -16.62
C ASN A 586 3.46 21.00 -16.88
N TYR A 587 3.94 21.83 -15.97
CA TYR A 587 5.24 22.51 -16.12
C TYR A 587 6.46 21.61 -15.94
N PHE A 588 6.31 20.33 -15.60
CA PHE A 588 7.43 19.37 -15.67
C PHE A 588 7.73 18.96 -17.11
N ASN A 589 6.76 19.07 -18.02
CA ASN A 589 6.89 18.72 -19.44
C ASN A 589 6.79 19.93 -20.38
N GLY A 590 6.83 21.15 -19.83
CA GLY A 590 6.77 22.41 -20.57
C GLY A 590 7.51 23.53 -19.84
N PRO A 591 7.71 24.70 -20.45
CA PRO A 591 8.29 25.85 -19.76
C PRO A 591 7.41 26.23 -18.56
N PRO A 592 8.00 26.56 -17.39
CA PRO A 592 7.23 26.94 -16.22
C PRO A 592 6.36 28.17 -16.50
N PRO A 593 5.06 28.15 -16.15
CA PRO A 593 4.19 29.27 -16.41
C PRO A 593 4.63 30.48 -15.58
N SER A 594 4.42 31.68 -16.13
CA SER A 594 4.68 32.92 -15.40
C SER A 594 3.70 33.15 -14.24
N GLN A 595 2.52 32.53 -14.30
CA GLN A 595 1.51 32.46 -13.24
C GLN A 595 0.84 31.08 -13.27
N THR A 596 0.76 30.41 -12.12
CA THR A 596 0.08 29.12 -11.99
C THR A 596 -1.43 29.33 -11.94
N THR A 597 -2.17 28.81 -12.91
CA THR A 597 -3.65 28.84 -12.92
C THR A 597 -4.24 27.66 -12.16
N ASP A 598 -5.52 27.72 -11.77
CA ASP A 598 -6.21 26.58 -11.15
C ASP A 598 -6.22 25.32 -12.03
N ALA A 599 -6.29 25.48 -13.35
CA ALA A 599 -6.19 24.38 -14.29
C ALA A 599 -4.78 23.75 -14.29
N ASP A 600 -3.72 24.55 -14.18
CA ASP A 600 -2.35 24.04 -14.05
C ASP A 600 -2.16 23.26 -12.74
N ARG A 601 -2.77 23.75 -11.64
CA ARG A 601 -2.79 23.04 -10.36
C ARG A 601 -3.47 21.68 -10.53
N GLN A 602 -4.70 21.67 -11.06
CA GLN A 602 -5.47 20.45 -11.25
C GLN A 602 -4.75 19.43 -12.16
N ASN A 603 -4.14 19.89 -13.25
CA ASN A 603 -3.36 19.02 -14.14
C ASN A 603 -2.16 18.40 -13.43
N LEU A 604 -1.48 19.18 -12.57
CA LEU A 604 -0.41 18.64 -11.72
C LEU A 604 -0.95 17.60 -10.73
N GLU A 605 -2.08 17.88 -10.06
CA GLU A 605 -2.69 16.92 -9.13
C GLU A 605 -3.01 15.59 -9.83
N LYS A 606 -3.67 15.65 -10.99
CA LYS A 606 -3.99 14.47 -11.81
C LYS A 606 -2.74 13.75 -12.28
N SER A 607 -1.70 14.45 -12.74
CA SER A 607 -0.43 13.82 -13.13
C SER A 607 0.27 13.15 -11.94
N SER A 608 0.27 13.75 -10.75
CA SER A 608 0.84 13.16 -9.54
C SER A 608 0.06 11.91 -9.10
N ILE A 609 -1.28 11.95 -9.14
CA ILE A 609 -2.13 10.78 -8.85
C ILE A 609 -1.89 9.68 -9.90
N LEU A 610 -1.83 10.04 -11.19
CA LEU A 610 -1.53 9.09 -12.26
C LEU A 610 -0.16 8.44 -12.09
N SER A 611 0.84 9.17 -11.57
CA SER A 611 2.17 8.59 -11.29
C SER A 611 2.11 7.50 -10.21
N LEU A 612 1.19 7.61 -9.24
CA LEU A 612 0.99 6.62 -8.19
C LEU A 612 0.25 5.37 -8.67
N VAL A 613 -0.75 5.55 -9.56
CA VAL A 613 -1.64 4.46 -10.00
C VAL A 613 -1.12 3.75 -11.25
N ALA A 614 -0.57 4.48 -12.23
CA ALA A 614 -0.05 3.88 -13.46
C ALA A 614 1.40 3.35 -13.30
N GLY A 615 2.11 3.83 -12.27
CA GLY A 615 3.47 3.42 -11.93
C GLY A 615 4.53 3.87 -12.95
N GLY A 616 5.79 3.68 -12.58
CA GLY A 616 6.95 3.80 -13.46
C GLY A 616 7.75 2.50 -13.48
N GLY A 617 8.35 2.14 -14.62
CA GLY A 617 9.21 0.95 -14.72
C GLY A 617 10.50 1.10 -13.91
N PHE A 618 11.04 -0.01 -13.39
CA PHE A 618 12.30 -0.02 -12.64
C PHE A 618 13.50 0.04 -13.60
N ASN A 619 14.32 1.09 -13.52
CA ASN A 619 15.60 1.20 -14.25
C ASN A 619 15.54 0.82 -15.74
N GLY A 620 14.47 1.19 -16.45
CA GLY A 620 14.31 0.91 -17.87
C GLY A 620 13.63 -0.42 -18.22
N ILE A 621 13.34 -1.28 -17.24
CA ILE A 621 12.51 -2.48 -17.43
C ILE A 621 11.06 -2.01 -17.59
N SER A 622 10.52 -2.19 -18.80
CA SER A 622 9.16 -1.78 -19.17
C SER A 622 8.12 -2.58 -18.40
N SER A 623 7.16 -1.90 -17.79
CA SER A 623 5.99 -2.52 -17.19
C SER A 623 5.10 -3.14 -18.28
N THR A 624 4.53 -4.30 -17.96
CA THR A 624 3.48 -4.95 -18.73
C THR A 624 2.31 -3.99 -19.00
N ILE A 625 1.59 -4.16 -20.10
CA ILE A 625 0.37 -3.37 -20.35
C ILE A 625 -0.68 -3.83 -19.34
N SER A 626 -0.98 -2.98 -18.35
CA SER A 626 -2.09 -3.16 -17.41
C SER A 626 -3.20 -2.16 -17.76
N PRO A 627 -4.24 -2.59 -18.49
CA PRO A 627 -5.28 -1.66 -18.88
C PRO A 627 -6.11 -1.22 -17.68
N MET A 628 -6.45 0.06 -17.63
CA MET A 628 -7.25 0.61 -16.52
C MET A 628 -8.07 1.83 -16.98
N VAL A 629 -9.09 2.16 -16.19
CA VAL A 629 -9.82 3.42 -16.25
C VAL A 629 -9.51 4.21 -14.99
N VAL A 630 -9.14 5.48 -15.15
CA VAL A 630 -9.06 6.45 -14.05
C VAL A 630 -10.13 7.51 -14.28
N ALA A 631 -11.10 7.61 -13.37
CA ALA A 631 -12.20 8.57 -13.45
C ALA A 631 -12.07 9.64 -12.36
N TRP A 632 -12.07 10.91 -12.76
CA TRP A 632 -11.81 12.04 -11.87
C TRP A 632 -13.10 12.63 -11.33
N THR A 633 -13.13 12.94 -10.03
CA THR A 633 -14.22 13.65 -9.36
C THR A 633 -13.66 14.62 -8.32
N GLN A 634 -14.37 15.71 -8.09
CA GLN A 634 -14.03 16.70 -7.05
C GLN A 634 -14.78 16.45 -5.74
N GLN A 635 -15.49 15.32 -5.64
CA GLN A 635 -16.18 14.93 -4.43
C GLN A 635 -15.19 14.31 -3.44
N PRO A 636 -15.07 14.84 -2.21
CA PRO A 636 -14.23 14.24 -1.19
C PRO A 636 -14.82 12.90 -0.74
N TYR A 637 -13.96 11.90 -0.59
CA TYR A 637 -14.32 10.60 0.02
C TYR A 637 -14.12 10.58 1.54
N GLU A 638 -13.47 11.61 2.09
CA GLU A 638 -13.22 11.75 3.51
C GLU A 638 -13.86 13.03 4.05
N GLN A 639 -14.81 12.87 4.97
CA GLN A 639 -15.37 14.02 5.69
C GLN A 639 -14.54 14.30 6.94
N ILE A 640 -13.96 15.50 6.99
CA ILE A 640 -13.13 15.93 8.12
C ILE A 640 -13.72 17.16 8.80
N THR A 641 -13.47 17.23 10.11
CA THR A 641 -13.67 18.45 10.90
C THR A 641 -12.36 18.83 11.56
N VAL A 642 -12.09 20.13 11.67
CA VAL A 642 -10.93 20.68 12.37
C VAL A 642 -11.45 21.58 13.47
N GLU A 643 -11.08 21.32 14.73
CA GLU A 643 -11.64 22.02 15.90
C GLU A 643 -13.18 21.99 15.95
N GLY A 644 -13.79 20.91 15.44
CA GLY A 644 -15.24 20.74 15.36
C GLY A 644 -15.93 21.55 14.25
N ALA A 645 -15.19 22.33 13.46
CA ALA A 645 -15.71 23.07 12.30
C ALA A 645 -15.33 22.39 10.97
N HIS A 646 -16.13 22.61 9.93
CA HIS A 646 -15.76 22.17 8.59
C HIS A 646 -14.72 23.13 7.98
N PRO A 647 -13.54 22.64 7.58
CA PRO A 647 -12.55 23.48 6.92
C PRO A 647 -13.01 23.88 5.53
N ARG A 648 -12.34 24.87 4.95
CA ARG A 648 -12.49 25.19 3.53
C ARG A 648 -11.67 24.17 2.72
N SER A 649 -12.36 23.17 2.19
CA SER A 649 -11.71 22.03 1.51
C SER A 649 -11.67 22.20 0.00
N THR A 650 -10.53 21.84 -0.60
CA THR A 650 -10.42 21.42 -2.00
C THR A 650 -10.23 19.90 -2.03
N ALA A 651 -10.78 19.24 -3.05
CA ALA A 651 -10.65 17.80 -3.20
C ALA A 651 -10.53 17.42 -4.68
N GLU A 652 -9.61 16.50 -4.96
CA GLU A 652 -9.50 15.82 -6.25
C GLU A 652 -9.38 14.32 -5.95
N SER A 653 -10.26 13.52 -6.53
CA SER A 653 -10.36 12.09 -6.26
C SER A 653 -10.32 11.29 -7.56
N ALA A 654 -9.57 10.21 -7.53
CA ALA A 654 -9.46 9.25 -8.63
C ALA A 654 -10.17 7.96 -8.27
N VAL A 655 -11.11 7.53 -9.12
CA VAL A 655 -11.68 6.19 -9.09
C VAL A 655 -10.95 5.35 -10.14
N VAL A 656 -10.20 4.35 -9.68
CA VAL A 656 -9.34 3.51 -10.51
C VAL A 656 -9.98 2.14 -10.68
N ILE A 657 -10.18 1.72 -11.92
CA ILE A 657 -10.72 0.40 -12.27
C ILE A 657 -9.69 -0.34 -13.13
N PRO A 658 -9.10 -1.45 -12.66
CA PRO A 658 -8.35 -2.34 -13.53
C PRO A 658 -9.30 -2.99 -14.54
N LEU A 659 -8.89 -3.02 -15.81
CA LEU A 659 -9.70 -3.60 -16.89
C LEU A 659 -9.22 -5.01 -17.18
N ALA A 660 -9.96 -6.00 -16.68
CA ALA A 660 -9.82 -7.37 -17.13
C ALA A 660 -10.22 -7.47 -18.62
N ILE A 661 -9.33 -8.04 -19.44
CA ILE A 661 -9.62 -8.29 -20.85
C ILE A 661 -10.47 -9.55 -20.93
N GLY A 662 -11.80 -9.36 -20.90
CA GLY A 662 -12.74 -10.47 -20.83
C GLY A 662 -12.81 -11.32 -22.11
N ALA A 663 -12.29 -10.81 -23.22
CA ALA A 663 -12.26 -11.50 -24.49
C ALA A 663 -11.18 -10.94 -25.43
N ILE A 664 -10.41 -11.83 -26.04
CA ILE A 664 -9.46 -11.56 -27.12
C ILE A 664 -10.06 -12.15 -28.40
N GLY A 665 -10.56 -11.29 -29.26
CA GLY A 665 -11.12 -11.67 -30.57
C GLY A 665 -10.08 -11.61 -31.69
N ALA A 666 -10.54 -11.79 -32.93
CA ALA A 666 -9.68 -11.80 -34.10
C ALA A 666 -8.83 -10.52 -34.25
N GLY A 667 -7.59 -10.71 -34.70
CA GLY A 667 -6.61 -9.64 -34.93
C GLY A 667 -5.25 -9.90 -34.28
N LEU A 668 -4.39 -8.88 -34.31
CA LEU A 668 -3.06 -8.94 -33.72
C LEU A 668 -3.13 -8.89 -32.19
N LEU A 669 -2.36 -9.77 -31.54
CA LEU A 669 -2.10 -9.74 -30.12
C LEU A 669 -0.84 -8.91 -29.84
N PRO A 670 -0.94 -7.68 -29.32
CA PRO A 670 0.22 -6.83 -29.08
C PRO A 670 1.07 -7.34 -27.93
N ALA A 671 2.38 -7.10 -28.01
CA ALA A 671 3.30 -7.35 -26.91
C ALA A 671 2.87 -6.56 -25.65
N GLY A 672 3.19 -7.09 -24.48
CA GLY A 672 2.86 -6.52 -23.18
C GLY A 672 1.45 -6.80 -22.69
N LEU A 673 0.53 -7.27 -23.53
CA LEU A 673 -0.88 -7.48 -23.15
C LEU A 673 -1.14 -8.86 -22.51
N VAL A 674 -0.65 -9.94 -23.15
CA VAL A 674 -0.64 -11.29 -22.56
C VAL A 674 0.79 -11.56 -22.13
N VAL A 675 1.01 -11.55 -20.81
CA VAL A 675 2.33 -11.63 -20.21
C VAL A 675 2.48 -12.93 -19.44
N SER A 676 3.71 -13.44 -19.43
CA SER A 676 4.06 -14.68 -18.78
C SER A 676 3.84 -14.59 -17.28
N ARG A 677 3.37 -15.68 -16.69
CA ARG A 677 3.37 -15.88 -15.24
C ARG A 677 4.38 -16.97 -14.90
N PHE A 678 5.24 -16.74 -13.91
CA PHE A 678 6.07 -17.83 -13.38
C PHE A 678 5.19 -18.84 -12.68
N THR A 679 5.39 -20.12 -13.02
CA THR A 679 4.69 -21.23 -12.39
C THR A 679 5.63 -22.16 -11.65
N ASP A 680 6.91 -22.12 -11.99
CA ASP A 680 7.94 -22.84 -11.26
C ASP A 680 9.31 -22.20 -11.42
N ILE A 681 10.11 -22.18 -10.36
CA ILE A 681 11.50 -21.72 -10.37
C ILE A 681 12.34 -22.69 -9.54
N ASP A 682 13.21 -23.44 -10.22
CA ASP A 682 14.08 -24.45 -9.62
C ASP A 682 15.54 -24.21 -9.98
N GLY A 683 16.44 -24.28 -9.00
CA GLY A 683 17.88 -24.07 -9.17
C GLY A 683 18.44 -22.90 -8.36
N THR A 684 19.66 -22.49 -8.69
CA THR A 684 20.41 -21.47 -7.95
C THR A 684 20.00 -20.08 -8.39
N THR A 685 19.45 -19.30 -7.47
CA THR A 685 18.85 -18.00 -7.76
C THR A 685 19.35 -16.91 -6.80
N GLN A 686 19.12 -15.65 -7.17
CA GLN A 686 19.30 -14.48 -6.33
C GLN A 686 18.10 -13.55 -6.52
N ASN A 687 17.81 -12.75 -5.49
CA ASN A 687 16.69 -11.82 -5.54
C ASN A 687 16.88 -10.81 -6.68
N GLY A 688 15.88 -10.70 -7.55
CA GLY A 688 15.86 -9.76 -8.67
C GLY A 688 15.07 -8.50 -8.36
N PRO A 689 14.96 -7.57 -9.32
CA PRO A 689 13.95 -6.52 -9.27
C PRO A 689 12.54 -7.10 -9.12
N PRO A 690 11.53 -6.32 -8.68
CA PRO A 690 10.16 -6.78 -8.57
C PRO A 690 9.66 -7.46 -9.85
N GLY A 691 9.08 -8.66 -9.73
CA GLY A 691 8.59 -9.46 -10.86
C GLY A 691 9.67 -10.15 -11.70
N ALA A 692 10.94 -10.10 -11.28
CA ALA A 692 12.07 -10.72 -11.97
C ALA A 692 13.01 -11.45 -10.99
N VAL A 693 13.81 -12.37 -11.52
CA VAL A 693 14.68 -13.26 -10.75
C VAL A 693 16.03 -13.36 -11.43
N PHE A 694 17.11 -13.20 -10.65
CA PHE A 694 18.43 -13.57 -11.13
C PHE A 694 18.63 -15.07 -10.96
N MET A 695 18.97 -15.75 -12.03
CA MET A 695 19.26 -17.19 -12.04
C MET A 695 20.72 -17.41 -12.43
N GLN A 696 21.39 -18.34 -11.76
CA GLN A 696 22.74 -18.79 -12.09
C GLN A 696 22.74 -20.17 -12.78
N SER A 697 21.78 -21.02 -12.40
CA SER A 697 21.56 -22.32 -13.03
C SER A 697 20.15 -22.81 -12.71
N GLY A 698 19.63 -23.73 -13.53
CA GLY A 698 18.36 -24.42 -13.29
C GLY A 698 17.30 -24.10 -14.32
N THR A 699 16.03 -24.09 -13.91
CA THR A 699 14.89 -23.93 -14.81
C THR A 699 13.84 -22.97 -14.24
N ALA A 700 13.28 -22.14 -15.13
CA ALA A 700 12.07 -21.37 -14.84
C ALA A 700 10.97 -21.79 -15.83
N THR A 701 9.78 -22.08 -15.30
CA THR A 701 8.61 -22.42 -16.11
C THR A 701 7.61 -21.27 -16.07
N TYR A 702 7.06 -20.96 -17.24
CA TYR A 702 6.09 -19.91 -17.49
C TYR A 702 4.82 -20.47 -18.12
N ASP A 703 3.68 -19.92 -17.72
CA ASP A 703 2.40 -20.09 -18.40
C ASP A 703 1.91 -18.75 -18.97
N PHE A 704 1.22 -18.82 -20.10
CA PHE A 704 0.52 -17.71 -20.74
C PHE A 704 -0.92 -18.15 -21.00
N THR A 705 -1.89 -17.41 -20.47
CA THR A 705 -3.31 -17.81 -20.49
C THR A 705 -4.19 -16.75 -21.18
N PRO A 706 -4.11 -16.61 -22.52
CA PRO A 706 -4.94 -15.67 -23.24
C PRO A 706 -6.43 -16.03 -23.13
N GLN A 707 -7.28 -15.06 -22.83
CA GLN A 707 -8.74 -15.24 -22.78
C GLN A 707 -9.33 -15.13 -24.19
N LEU A 708 -9.08 -16.13 -25.04
CA LEU A 708 -9.55 -16.15 -26.43
C LEU A 708 -11.08 -16.30 -26.49
N VAL A 709 -11.72 -15.63 -27.46
CA VAL A 709 -13.14 -15.84 -27.76
C VAL A 709 -13.35 -17.30 -28.21
N PRO A 710 -14.40 -18.00 -27.74
CA PRO A 710 -14.69 -19.37 -28.18
C PRO A 710 -14.73 -19.50 -29.71
N GLY A 711 -14.05 -20.50 -30.24
CA GLY A 711 -13.95 -20.75 -31.68
C GLY A 711 -12.82 -19.99 -32.39
N THR A 712 -12.10 -19.11 -31.68
CA THR A 712 -10.88 -18.48 -32.20
C THR A 712 -9.63 -19.23 -31.76
N HIS A 713 -8.54 -19.05 -32.51
CA HIS A 713 -7.27 -19.72 -32.25
C HIS A 713 -6.08 -18.77 -32.42
N LEU A 714 -5.08 -18.90 -31.55
CA LEU A 714 -3.84 -18.13 -31.66
C LEU A 714 -2.90 -18.82 -32.66
N THR A 715 -2.54 -18.10 -33.71
CA THR A 715 -1.62 -18.55 -34.77
C THR A 715 -0.35 -17.69 -34.78
N GLY A 716 0.77 -18.28 -35.22
CA GLY A 716 2.06 -17.58 -35.26
C GLY A 716 2.54 -17.15 -33.87
N ALA A 717 2.21 -17.93 -32.83
CA ALA A 717 2.55 -17.63 -31.45
C ALA A 717 4.06 -17.36 -31.32
N THR A 718 4.40 -16.21 -30.76
CA THR A 718 5.77 -15.73 -30.65
C THR A 718 5.99 -15.14 -29.26
N LEU A 719 7.07 -15.56 -28.59
CA LEU A 719 7.54 -14.96 -27.36
C LEU A 719 8.29 -13.66 -27.68
N ASP A 720 7.96 -12.57 -27.02
CA ASP A 720 8.70 -11.31 -27.05
C ASP A 720 9.34 -11.06 -25.67
N SER A 721 10.66 -11.07 -25.63
CA SER A 721 11.48 -10.87 -24.42
C SER A 721 12.26 -9.55 -24.44
N THR A 722 11.98 -8.65 -25.39
CA THR A 722 12.71 -7.39 -25.57
C THR A 722 12.59 -6.45 -24.36
N SER A 723 11.49 -6.56 -23.60
CA SER A 723 11.21 -5.76 -22.40
C SER A 723 12.10 -6.08 -21.19
N GLN A 724 12.89 -7.17 -21.24
CA GLN A 724 13.75 -7.60 -20.13
C GLN A 724 15.11 -6.89 -20.07
N SER A 725 15.38 -5.93 -20.97
CA SER A 725 16.66 -5.22 -21.01
C SER A 725 16.67 -3.99 -20.09
N PRO A 726 17.55 -3.93 -19.07
CA PRO A 726 17.70 -2.75 -18.23
C PRO A 726 18.42 -1.59 -18.94
N LYS A 727 18.26 -0.38 -18.41
CA LYS A 727 18.89 0.84 -18.92
C LYS A 727 20.40 0.77 -18.73
N GLY A 728 21.13 0.52 -19.81
CA GLY A 728 22.61 0.44 -19.83
C GLY A 728 23.21 -0.76 -20.57
N GLY A 729 22.39 -1.68 -21.09
CA GLY A 729 22.84 -2.83 -21.90
C GLY A 729 22.38 -4.19 -21.35
N GLY A 730 22.55 -5.26 -22.14
CA GLY A 730 22.18 -6.62 -21.74
C GLY A 730 23.09 -7.19 -20.65
N PHE A 731 22.58 -8.15 -19.87
CA PHE A 731 23.40 -8.91 -18.94
C PHE A 731 24.39 -9.80 -19.71
N PRO A 732 25.70 -9.79 -19.40
CA PRO A 732 26.68 -10.61 -20.11
C PRO A 732 26.46 -12.11 -19.83
N GLY A 733 26.53 -12.95 -20.88
CA GLY A 733 26.68 -14.40 -20.73
C GLY A 733 25.40 -15.25 -20.65
N GLN A 734 24.35 -14.93 -21.42
CA GLN A 734 23.12 -15.72 -21.44
C GLN A 734 23.24 -17.02 -22.26
N SER A 735 23.80 -18.06 -21.66
CA SER A 735 23.62 -19.44 -22.16
C SER A 735 22.24 -19.93 -21.74
N LEU A 736 21.23 -19.59 -22.55
CA LEU A 736 19.84 -19.95 -22.34
C LEU A 736 19.39 -20.93 -23.43
N SER A 737 18.65 -21.94 -23.04
CA SER A 737 17.83 -22.73 -23.95
C SER A 737 16.39 -22.74 -23.45
N ALA A 738 15.43 -22.92 -24.35
CA ALA A 738 14.05 -23.04 -23.95
C ALA A 738 13.38 -24.24 -24.61
N GLU A 739 12.34 -24.73 -23.93
CA GLU A 739 11.44 -25.77 -24.40
C GLU A 739 10.01 -25.23 -24.31
N ALA A 740 9.17 -25.60 -25.27
CA ALA A 740 7.74 -25.35 -25.21
C ALA A 740 7.01 -26.69 -24.99
N TRP A 741 5.94 -26.66 -24.22
CA TRP A 741 5.10 -27.84 -24.01
C TRP A 741 4.23 -28.10 -25.23
N ASP A 742 4.38 -29.26 -25.87
CA ASP A 742 3.51 -29.69 -26.96
C ASP A 742 2.25 -30.36 -26.39
N TRP A 743 1.10 -29.70 -26.54
CA TRP A 743 -0.18 -30.17 -26.00
C TRP A 743 -0.72 -31.42 -26.72
N SER A 744 -0.31 -31.66 -27.97
CA SER A 744 -0.75 -32.83 -28.74
C SER A 744 -0.01 -34.10 -28.34
N GLN A 745 1.26 -33.96 -27.96
CA GLN A 745 2.13 -35.07 -27.60
C GLN A 745 2.36 -35.20 -26.09
N SER A 746 1.99 -34.19 -25.30
CA SER A 746 2.28 -34.11 -23.86
C SER A 746 3.78 -34.26 -23.55
N VAL A 747 4.62 -33.56 -24.31
CA VAL A 747 6.09 -33.56 -24.14
C VAL A 747 6.67 -32.16 -24.28
N TRP A 748 7.84 -31.94 -23.68
CA TRP A 748 8.63 -30.72 -23.87
C TRP A 748 9.45 -30.82 -25.16
N VAL A 749 9.34 -29.81 -26.03
CA VAL A 749 10.04 -29.74 -27.32
C VAL A 749 10.98 -28.52 -27.33
N PRO A 750 12.24 -28.66 -27.75
CA PRO A 750 13.18 -27.53 -27.79
C PRO A 750 12.72 -26.46 -28.78
N VAL A 751 12.94 -25.20 -28.41
CA VAL A 751 12.70 -24.02 -29.28
C VAL A 751 13.97 -23.21 -29.46
N ALA A 752 14.11 -22.57 -30.63
CA ALA A 752 15.25 -21.72 -30.96
C ALA A 752 15.15 -20.36 -30.24
N TYR A 753 15.33 -20.39 -28.92
CA TYR A 753 15.15 -19.24 -28.05
C TYR A 753 16.16 -18.13 -28.37
N THR A 754 15.65 -16.93 -28.58
CA THR A 754 16.43 -15.72 -28.82
C THR A 754 16.25 -14.76 -27.63
N PRO A 755 17.19 -14.72 -26.67
CA PRO A 755 17.10 -13.85 -25.52
C PRO A 755 17.07 -12.37 -25.93
N LEU A 756 16.29 -11.55 -25.20
CA LEU A 756 16.08 -10.12 -25.49
C LEU A 756 15.59 -9.85 -26.92
N GLY A 757 14.93 -10.84 -27.53
CA GLY A 757 14.38 -10.79 -28.88
C GLY A 757 13.06 -11.53 -28.96
N THR A 758 12.70 -11.92 -30.19
CA THR A 758 11.48 -12.68 -30.47
C THR A 758 11.79 -14.15 -30.77
N THR A 759 10.97 -15.06 -30.25
CA THR A 759 11.10 -16.52 -30.46
C THR A 759 9.79 -17.10 -30.94
N THR A 760 9.73 -17.58 -32.18
CA THR A 760 8.55 -18.25 -32.73
C THR A 760 8.38 -19.63 -32.10
N LEU A 761 7.14 -19.97 -31.74
CA LEU A 761 6.78 -21.24 -31.14
C LEU A 761 6.18 -22.20 -32.18
N PRO A 762 6.35 -23.52 -32.00
CA PRO A 762 5.67 -24.51 -32.84
C PRO A 762 4.16 -24.47 -32.59
N ALA A 763 3.35 -24.85 -33.59
CA ALA A 763 1.89 -24.82 -33.47
C ALA A 763 1.36 -25.67 -32.31
N GLY A 764 1.99 -26.82 -32.03
CA GLY A 764 1.63 -27.69 -30.90
C GLY A 764 1.84 -27.06 -29.51
N ALA A 765 2.57 -25.95 -29.42
CA ALA A 765 2.79 -25.22 -28.16
C ALA A 765 1.57 -24.43 -27.67
N VAL A 766 0.58 -24.22 -28.54
CA VAL A 766 -0.66 -23.52 -28.21
C VAL A 766 -1.74 -24.55 -27.92
N ASN A 767 -2.32 -24.50 -26.72
CA ASN A 767 -3.44 -25.37 -26.39
C ASN A 767 -4.62 -25.05 -27.32
N PRO A 768 -5.15 -26.03 -28.07
CA PRO A 768 -6.18 -25.78 -29.07
C PRO A 768 -7.52 -25.33 -28.48
N SER A 769 -7.77 -25.61 -27.19
CA SER A 769 -9.02 -25.27 -26.51
C SER A 769 -8.96 -23.94 -25.76
N SER A 770 -7.84 -23.65 -25.08
CA SER A 770 -7.70 -22.48 -24.22
C SER A 770 -6.77 -21.40 -24.79
N GLY A 771 -5.94 -21.72 -25.78
CA GLY A 771 -4.86 -20.85 -26.23
C GLY A 771 -3.66 -20.79 -25.27
N GLU A 772 -3.68 -21.58 -24.20
CA GLU A 772 -2.60 -21.62 -23.21
C GLU A 772 -1.26 -22.04 -23.84
N VAL A 773 -0.20 -21.34 -23.47
CA VAL A 773 1.17 -21.65 -23.86
C VAL A 773 2.00 -21.87 -22.60
N ARG A 774 2.81 -22.93 -22.59
CA ARG A 774 3.73 -23.23 -21.50
C ARG A 774 5.15 -23.33 -22.01
N VAL A 775 6.07 -22.62 -21.36
CA VAL A 775 7.48 -22.51 -21.77
C VAL A 775 8.37 -22.74 -20.56
N ARG A 776 9.46 -23.47 -20.77
CA ARG A 776 10.50 -23.69 -19.76
C ARG A 776 11.81 -23.14 -20.28
N ILE A 777 12.40 -22.21 -19.55
CA ILE A 777 13.72 -21.67 -19.83
C ILE A 777 14.73 -22.37 -18.94
N LYS A 778 15.76 -22.96 -19.54
CA LYS A 778 16.91 -23.57 -18.88
C LYS A 778 18.04 -22.55 -18.86
N VAL A 779 18.61 -22.36 -17.68
CA VAL A 779 19.66 -21.39 -17.40
C VAL A 779 20.95 -22.15 -17.10
N ASN A 780 22.00 -21.92 -17.89
CA ASN A 780 23.34 -22.49 -17.71
C ASN A 780 24.40 -21.37 -17.62
N GLY A 781 24.18 -20.42 -16.72
CA GLY A 781 24.95 -19.19 -16.60
C GLY A 781 24.13 -18.10 -15.89
N GLN A 782 24.66 -16.90 -15.76
CA GLN A 782 23.89 -15.81 -15.15
C GLN A 782 22.87 -15.23 -16.13
N ALA A 783 21.60 -15.18 -15.72
CA ALA A 783 20.52 -14.55 -16.46
C ALA A 783 19.54 -13.83 -15.52
N LEU A 784 19.02 -12.68 -15.96
CA LEU A 784 17.83 -12.10 -15.36
C LEU A 784 16.63 -12.61 -16.14
N LEU A 785 15.69 -13.22 -15.43
CA LEU A 785 14.42 -13.70 -15.97
C LEU A 785 13.29 -12.84 -15.42
N GLY A 786 12.43 -12.30 -16.27
CA GLY A 786 11.26 -11.51 -15.88
C GLY A 786 10.06 -11.80 -16.76
N ALA A 787 9.13 -10.85 -16.84
CA ALA A 787 7.97 -10.99 -17.71
C ALA A 787 8.37 -11.09 -19.20
N ILE A 788 7.78 -12.05 -19.90
CA ILE A 788 7.85 -12.26 -21.36
C ILE A 788 6.44 -12.00 -21.91
N SER A 789 6.31 -11.46 -23.11
CA SER A 789 5.01 -11.28 -23.75
C SER A 789 4.72 -12.39 -24.76
N LEU A 790 3.47 -12.82 -24.84
CA LEU A 790 2.96 -13.66 -25.92
C LEU A 790 2.33 -12.76 -26.99
N THR A 791 2.75 -12.97 -28.24
CA THR A 791 2.26 -12.26 -29.42
C THR A 791 1.82 -13.26 -30.49
N GLY A 792 1.08 -12.79 -31.48
CA GLY A 792 0.60 -13.61 -32.60
C GLY A 792 -0.63 -13.01 -33.25
N THR A 793 -1.33 -13.83 -34.03
CA THR A 793 -2.60 -13.44 -34.67
C THR A 793 -3.71 -14.38 -34.20
N VAL A 794 -4.76 -13.81 -33.62
CA VAL A 794 -5.98 -14.54 -33.29
C VAL A 794 -6.88 -14.56 -34.52
N GLN A 795 -7.35 -15.75 -34.91
CA GLN A 795 -8.20 -15.97 -36.09
C GLN A 795 -9.46 -16.74 -35.75
#